data_AF-A0A5C8JPW2-F1
#
_entry.id   AF-A0A5C8JPW2-F1
#
_cell.length_a   1.000
_cell.length_b   1.000
_cell.length_c   1.000
_cell.angle_alpha   90.00
_cell.angle_beta   90.00
_cell.angle_gamma   90.00
#
_symmetry.space_group_name_H-M   'P 1'
#
loop_
_entity.id
_entity.type
_entity.pdbx_description
1 polymer ?
#
loop_
_entity_poly.entity_id
_entity_poly.type
_entity_poly.pdbx_seq_one_letter_code
_entity_poly.pdbx_strand_id
1 'polypeptide(L)'
;MRVIATAGHVDHGKSTLLRALTGMEPDRWEEERRRGLTLDLGFVWTDGLAFVDVPGHERFIGNMLSGVGPAPAVLFVVAADDGWAVQSEEHLRIVDALGITTGVLAVTRADLADPGPVLAACRERLRGTGLDGIPAVAVSAVRGDGLAELRAALSALPEPEPCPDADVRLWIDRVFTVEGRGTVVTGTLGAGTIRTGDRLMAGREPVRVRGLHSLGTARDEVRGPARVAVNLRGAATPRRGDALLTQDRWLQVTQADVRLSPATDVPHHAIWHIGTSATPARIRPLTAPSPRTVRNHPPGASAHHLQDSPGASVGDVQDHPYGGAAHDLRDRPSGGVARDLQGHPPGVSARDLQDHPSGVAARDLQDHPSGVAARDLQGHPPGLVARDLRDHSRGVSAGDLRDHPPAASVRDLQDRPPGLVARDLRDHSRGVSAGDLRDHPPGTSARDLQDSPGASARDVQDSAEASGRDLQDRSPGDLGLGAGNRLLADGAGGRSFGEDPVHVTLDRAYGGESVLDRAYGGDTVRVTLERPLPLRIGDRALLRDPGSRRVWGVTVLDVRPPALRRRGAARRRAEELAALDGVPDGEAELRRRGIARRDELAAMGAPVTAEPVAGAWVADPVHWESLRARLVEVVTAHAEASPHDPGMSAEEVRQALGLPDRSLVDALAERTPLGRSRGRLTAAPPELAPGVERLRRDWAAAPFAAPDAARLAELGLDGRDLAAAEAAGHLVRLAPGVVLPTGAPERALTVLSGLAQPFTAADARKALGTSRRVVIPLLEHLDRTGATRRAEDGSRRIAGTGRPER
;
A
#
# COMPACT_ATOMS: atom_id res chain seq x y z
N MET A 1 23.77 -12.68 22.98
CA MET A 1 24.37 -11.32 22.90
C MET A 1 23.24 -10.34 23.11
N ARG A 2 23.44 -9.32 23.95
CA ARG A 2 22.39 -8.34 24.27
C ARG A 2 22.69 -7.01 23.63
N VAL A 3 21.72 -6.44 22.93
CA VAL A 3 21.80 -5.10 22.33
C VAL A 3 20.93 -4.16 23.15
N ILE A 4 21.48 -3.06 23.64
CA ILE A 4 20.84 -2.19 24.62
C ILE A 4 20.97 -0.74 24.15
N ALA A 5 19.86 -0.02 24.02
CA ALA A 5 19.92 1.41 23.74
C ALA A 5 19.94 2.21 25.05
N THR A 6 20.72 3.29 25.12
CA THR A 6 20.59 4.23 26.25
C THR A 6 19.32 5.06 26.09
N ALA A 7 18.76 5.54 27.19
CA ALA A 7 17.69 6.52 27.18
C ALA A 7 17.80 7.40 28.42
N GLY A 8 17.67 8.72 28.28
CA GLY A 8 17.58 9.64 29.41
C GLY A 8 17.90 11.08 28.99
N HIS A 9 17.70 12.02 29.91
CA HIS A 9 17.97 13.45 29.68
C HIS A 9 19.42 13.72 29.25
N VAL A 10 19.62 14.83 28.56
CA VAL A 10 20.97 15.36 28.28
C VAL A 10 21.74 15.52 29.60
N ASP A 11 23.07 15.32 29.54
CA ASP A 11 23.98 15.46 30.67
C ASP A 11 23.76 14.54 31.89
N HIS A 12 22.80 13.62 31.86
CA HIS A 12 22.64 12.58 32.89
C HIS A 12 23.76 11.51 32.90
N GLY A 13 24.85 11.74 32.18
CA GLY A 13 26.04 10.89 32.22
C GLY A 13 25.93 9.58 31.43
N LYS A 14 25.03 9.47 30.44
CA LYS A 14 24.88 8.28 29.58
C LYS A 14 26.20 7.80 28.98
N SER A 15 26.88 8.68 28.24
CA SER A 15 28.15 8.34 27.57
C SER A 15 29.28 8.09 28.56
N THR A 16 29.33 8.85 29.67
CA THR A 16 30.30 8.64 30.76
C THR A 16 30.14 7.27 31.41
N LEU A 17 28.89 6.86 31.66
CA LEU A 17 28.55 5.55 32.20
C LEU A 17 28.97 4.43 31.24
N LEU A 18 28.65 4.57 29.95
CA LEU A 18 29.04 3.60 28.93
C LEU A 18 30.56 3.47 28.82
N ARG A 19 31.31 4.58 28.89
CA ARG A 19 32.78 4.56 28.92
C ARG A 19 33.30 3.81 30.15
N ALA A 20 32.71 4.04 31.33
CA ALA A 20 33.10 3.34 32.54
C ALA A 20 32.78 1.82 32.49
N LEU A 21 31.68 1.43 31.84
CA LEU A 21 31.30 0.02 31.68
C LEU A 21 32.15 -0.72 30.65
N THR A 22 32.45 -0.06 29.52
CA THR A 22 33.06 -0.70 28.35
C THR A 22 34.56 -0.46 28.20
N GLY A 23 35.08 0.61 28.80
CA GLY A 23 36.43 1.12 28.52
C GLY A 23 36.58 1.75 27.13
N MET A 24 35.51 1.80 26.33
CA MET A 24 35.49 2.36 24.99
C MET A 24 34.92 3.78 25.00
N GLU A 25 35.47 4.66 24.17
CA GLU A 25 34.77 5.88 23.80
C GLU A 25 33.78 5.56 22.67
N PRO A 26 32.53 6.05 22.73
CA PRO A 26 31.62 5.95 21.61
C PRO A 26 32.26 6.45 20.32
N ASP A 27 32.11 5.68 19.25
CA ASP A 27 32.75 5.91 17.95
C ASP A 27 32.48 7.28 17.29
N ARG A 28 31.53 8.06 17.82
CA ARG A 28 31.22 9.45 17.43
C ARG A 28 32.21 10.52 17.93
N TRP A 29 33.05 10.22 18.93
CA TRP A 29 33.83 11.24 19.66
C TRP A 29 34.83 12.03 18.80
N GLU A 30 35.37 11.45 17.72
CA GLU A 30 36.30 12.17 16.82
C GLU A 30 35.61 13.22 15.93
N GLU A 31 34.36 12.97 15.48
CA GLU A 31 33.59 13.91 14.66
C GLU A 31 32.94 15.02 15.51
N GLU A 32 32.48 14.69 16.72
CA GLU A 32 31.87 15.63 17.65
C GLU A 32 32.87 16.67 18.19
N ARG A 33 34.12 16.27 18.46
CA ARG A 33 35.18 17.19 18.90
C ARG A 33 35.61 18.19 17.82
N ARG A 34 35.45 17.86 16.53
CA ARG A 34 35.78 18.75 15.40
C ARG A 34 34.69 19.77 15.10
N ARG A 35 33.41 19.48 15.43
CA ARG A 35 32.25 20.28 15.00
C ARG A 35 31.43 20.90 16.14
N GLY A 36 31.71 20.56 17.39
CA GLY A 36 31.07 21.18 18.57
C GLY A 36 29.58 20.84 18.76
N LEU A 37 29.04 19.82 18.07
CA LEU A 37 27.66 19.36 18.20
C LEU A 37 27.57 17.83 18.09
N THR A 38 26.95 17.18 19.08
CA THR A 38 26.72 15.72 19.15
C THR A 38 25.48 15.35 18.34
N LEU A 39 25.67 14.89 17.10
CA LEU A 39 24.61 14.79 16.08
C LEU A 39 24.21 13.36 15.70
N ASP A 40 24.97 12.30 16.00
CA ASP A 40 24.67 10.94 15.50
C ASP A 40 24.74 9.84 16.59
N LEU A 41 24.23 8.64 16.27
CA LEU A 41 24.25 7.48 17.19
C LEU A 41 25.69 7.10 17.55
N GLY A 42 25.96 6.65 18.79
CA GLY A 42 27.26 6.09 19.18
C GLY A 42 27.18 4.59 19.44
N PHE A 43 28.25 3.85 19.17
CA PHE A 43 28.29 2.39 19.42
C PHE A 43 29.49 1.99 20.28
N VAL A 44 29.23 1.25 21.36
CA VAL A 44 30.26 0.65 22.24
C VAL A 44 29.82 -0.74 22.69
N TRP A 45 30.75 -1.57 23.12
CA TRP A 45 30.43 -2.95 23.50
C TRP A 45 31.41 -3.53 24.53
N THR A 46 31.03 -4.65 25.11
CA THR A 46 31.89 -5.56 25.87
C THR A 46 31.75 -6.96 25.30
N ASP A 47 32.44 -7.94 25.89
CA ASP A 47 32.06 -9.33 25.64
C ASP A 47 30.62 -9.55 26.10
N GLY A 48 29.75 -10.04 25.21
CA GLY A 48 28.33 -10.32 25.46
C GLY A 48 27.33 -9.15 25.39
N LEU A 49 27.75 -7.88 25.52
CA LEU A 49 26.87 -6.70 25.53
C LEU A 49 27.25 -5.70 24.43
N ALA A 50 26.27 -5.17 23.70
CA ALA A 50 26.43 -4.03 22.82
C ALA A 50 25.48 -2.91 23.22
N PHE A 51 25.98 -1.68 23.16
CA PHE A 51 25.24 -0.48 23.49
C PHE A 51 25.12 0.44 22.28
N VAL A 52 23.92 0.99 22.13
CA VAL A 52 23.62 2.09 21.22
C VAL A 52 23.44 3.34 22.06
N ASP A 53 24.41 4.25 22.03
CA ASP A 53 24.33 5.53 22.72
C ASP A 53 23.50 6.52 21.91
N VAL A 54 22.32 6.86 22.40
CA VAL A 54 21.41 7.78 21.71
C VAL A 54 21.52 9.20 22.27
N PRO A 55 21.41 10.24 21.42
CA PRO A 55 21.41 11.62 21.89
C PRO A 55 20.18 11.89 22.77
N GLY A 56 20.36 12.65 23.84
CA GLY A 56 19.27 13.01 24.76
C GLY A 56 18.51 14.28 24.37
N HIS A 57 19.00 15.06 23.41
CA HIS A 57 18.49 16.39 23.15
C HIS A 57 17.24 16.34 22.24
N GLU A 58 16.23 17.14 22.56
CA GLU A 58 14.98 17.28 21.79
C GLU A 58 15.16 17.53 20.28
N ARG A 59 16.25 18.19 19.85
CA ARG A 59 16.52 18.46 18.43
C ARG A 59 16.93 17.21 17.64
N PHE A 60 17.27 16.12 18.32
CA PHE A 60 17.78 14.88 17.74
C PHE A 60 16.89 13.67 17.99
N ILE A 61 15.59 13.89 18.25
CA ILE A 61 14.61 12.81 18.43
C ILE A 61 14.62 11.82 17.26
N GLY A 62 14.78 12.28 16.02
CA GLY A 62 14.85 11.37 14.86
C GLY A 62 16.04 10.38 14.93
N ASN A 63 17.18 10.82 15.45
CA ASN A 63 18.34 9.98 15.66
C ASN A 63 18.15 9.06 16.87
N MET A 64 17.59 9.58 17.96
CA MET A 64 17.21 8.77 19.11
C MET A 64 16.26 7.62 18.71
N LEU A 65 15.19 7.93 17.96
CA LEU A 65 14.24 6.93 17.47
C LEU A 65 14.90 5.87 16.59
N SER A 66 15.88 6.25 15.77
CA SER A 66 16.63 5.29 14.95
C SER A 66 17.49 4.34 15.77
N GLY A 67 17.98 4.78 16.93
CA GLY A 67 18.80 3.95 17.83
C GLY A 67 17.97 3.07 18.76
N VAL A 68 16.91 3.63 19.34
CA VAL A 68 16.01 2.93 20.27
C VAL A 68 15.06 1.98 19.54
N GLY A 69 14.58 2.34 18.35
CA GLY A 69 13.56 1.57 17.61
C GLY A 69 13.92 0.09 17.38
N PRO A 70 15.15 -0.23 16.92
CA PRO A 70 15.58 -1.62 16.75
C PRO A 70 16.06 -2.31 18.04
N ALA A 71 16.13 -1.60 19.18
CA ALA A 71 16.76 -2.13 20.38
C ALA A 71 15.79 -3.01 21.19
N PRO A 72 16.19 -4.23 21.57
CA PRO A 72 15.33 -5.13 22.35
C PRO A 72 15.24 -4.74 23.83
N ALA A 73 16.17 -3.92 24.34
CA ALA A 73 16.19 -3.48 25.73
C ALA A 73 16.76 -2.05 25.86
N VAL A 74 16.44 -1.39 26.98
CA VAL A 74 16.94 -0.04 27.29
C VAL A 74 17.77 0.01 28.58
N LEU A 75 18.80 0.85 28.59
CA LEU A 75 19.45 1.34 29.81
C LEU A 75 18.91 2.76 30.06
N PHE A 76 17.96 2.87 30.98
CA PHE A 76 17.33 4.15 31.32
C PHE A 76 18.17 4.87 32.36
N VAL A 77 18.67 6.06 32.06
CA VAL A 77 19.65 6.79 32.86
C VAL A 77 19.03 8.06 33.42
N VAL A 78 19.10 8.21 34.74
CA VAL A 78 18.65 9.40 35.47
C VAL A 78 19.75 9.81 36.45
N ALA A 79 20.08 11.10 36.53
CA ALA A 79 21.12 11.53 37.46
C ALA A 79 20.57 11.77 38.88
N ALA A 80 21.34 11.40 39.91
CA ALA A 80 20.94 11.57 41.32
C ALA A 80 20.83 13.05 41.73
N ASP A 81 21.67 13.92 41.16
CA ASP A 81 21.73 15.36 41.45
C ASP A 81 20.63 16.17 40.76
N ASP A 82 20.13 15.71 39.61
CA ASP A 82 19.11 16.40 38.80
C ASP A 82 17.71 15.76 38.90
N GLY A 83 17.66 14.44 39.13
CA GLY A 83 16.41 13.70 39.21
C GLY A 83 15.67 13.56 37.87
N TRP A 84 14.35 13.34 37.92
CA TRP A 84 13.54 13.08 36.74
C TRP A 84 13.27 14.36 35.92
N ALA A 85 13.74 14.40 34.68
CA ALA A 85 13.61 15.55 33.80
C ALA A 85 12.49 15.40 32.75
N VAL A 86 12.16 16.51 32.07
CA VAL A 86 11.16 16.54 30.98
C VAL A 86 11.53 15.60 29.83
N GLN A 87 12.81 15.51 29.47
CA GLN A 87 13.27 14.57 28.43
C GLN A 87 13.24 13.12 28.91
N SER A 88 13.42 12.85 30.21
CA SER A 88 13.22 11.51 30.77
C SER A 88 11.76 11.08 30.57
N GLU A 89 10.82 11.98 30.84
CA GLU A 89 9.39 11.73 30.57
C GLU A 89 9.10 11.50 29.07
N GLU A 90 9.68 12.31 28.17
CA GLU A 90 9.53 12.14 26.72
C GLU A 90 10.10 10.80 26.23
N HIS A 91 11.28 10.43 26.71
CA HIS A 91 11.92 9.16 26.38
C HIS A 91 11.10 7.99 26.89
N LEU A 92 10.60 8.03 28.13
CA LEU A 92 9.73 6.98 28.67
C LEU A 92 8.52 6.75 27.77
N ARG A 93 7.85 7.83 27.31
CA ARG A 93 6.72 7.72 26.38
C ARG A 93 7.10 7.09 25.05
N ILE A 94 8.28 7.40 24.52
CA ILE A 94 8.78 6.80 23.28
C ILE A 94 9.08 5.31 23.48
N VAL A 95 9.77 4.95 24.57
CA VAL A 95 10.10 3.56 24.91
C VAL A 95 8.82 2.73 25.07
N ASP A 96 7.83 3.27 25.80
CA ASP A 96 6.53 2.63 26.02
C ASP A 96 5.72 2.52 24.71
N ALA A 97 5.70 3.57 23.89
CA ALA A 97 5.05 3.56 22.57
C ALA A 97 5.64 2.48 21.65
N LEU A 98 6.97 2.34 21.64
CA LEU A 98 7.69 1.30 20.90
C LEU A 98 7.44 -0.11 21.48
N GLY A 99 6.88 -0.21 22.69
CA GLY A 99 6.55 -1.48 23.35
C GLY A 99 7.76 -2.19 23.96
N ILE A 100 8.82 -1.45 24.32
CA ILE A 100 9.98 -2.05 24.95
C ILE A 100 9.69 -2.27 26.44
N THR A 101 9.76 -3.53 26.86
CA THR A 101 9.43 -3.95 28.23
C THR A 101 10.64 -4.40 29.05
N THR A 102 11.81 -4.48 28.41
CA THR A 102 13.04 -4.99 29.03
C THR A 102 14.04 -3.86 29.20
N GLY A 103 14.62 -3.74 30.40
CA GLY A 103 15.65 -2.74 30.64
C GLY A 103 16.20 -2.73 32.06
N VAL A 104 17.12 -1.80 32.30
CA VAL A 104 17.67 -1.49 33.63
C VAL A 104 17.63 0.02 33.84
N LEU A 105 17.19 0.46 35.02
CA LEU A 105 17.30 1.84 35.46
C LEU A 105 18.66 2.05 36.15
N ALA A 106 19.46 2.98 35.65
CA ALA A 106 20.70 3.42 36.28
C ALA A 106 20.53 4.84 36.83
N VAL A 107 20.63 4.99 38.15
CA VAL A 107 20.70 6.30 38.80
C VAL A 107 22.17 6.71 38.91
N THR A 108 22.63 7.55 37.99
CA THR A 108 24.03 7.99 37.87
C THR A 108 24.37 9.11 38.84
N ARG A 109 25.66 9.45 38.95
CA ARG A 109 26.16 10.55 39.81
C ARG A 109 25.77 10.39 41.28
N ALA A 110 25.68 9.14 41.76
CA ALA A 110 25.40 8.82 43.17
C ALA A 110 26.50 9.31 44.13
N ASP A 111 27.65 9.75 43.60
CA ASP A 111 28.70 10.43 44.34
C ASP A 111 28.41 11.90 44.65
N LEU A 112 27.50 12.54 43.90
CA LEU A 112 27.16 13.95 44.04
C LEU A 112 25.91 14.18 44.89
N ALA A 113 25.00 13.21 44.96
CA ALA A 113 23.75 13.29 45.71
C ALA A 113 23.24 11.90 46.12
N ASP A 114 22.40 11.85 47.15
CA ASP A 114 21.75 10.61 47.59
C ASP A 114 20.80 10.06 46.48
N PRO A 115 21.05 8.85 45.95
CA PRO A 115 20.23 8.26 44.90
C PRO A 115 18.85 7.77 45.39
N GLY A 116 18.65 7.59 46.70
CA GLY A 116 17.43 7.00 47.27
C GLY A 116 16.12 7.68 46.84
N PRO A 117 15.97 9.01 47.02
CA PRO A 117 14.78 9.75 46.59
C PRO A 117 14.53 9.66 45.08
N VAL A 118 15.59 9.73 44.27
CA VAL A 118 15.48 9.65 42.79
C VAL A 118 15.06 8.25 42.35
N LEU A 119 15.59 7.19 42.96
CA LEU A 119 15.15 5.82 42.72
C LEU A 119 13.67 5.63 43.00
N ALA A 120 13.18 6.15 44.13
CA ALA A 120 11.75 6.08 44.48
C ALA A 120 10.88 6.85 43.48
N ALA A 121 11.29 8.06 43.10
CA ALA A 121 10.58 8.87 42.11
C ALA A 121 10.55 8.20 40.72
N CYS A 122 11.66 7.61 40.28
CA CYS A 122 11.72 6.87 39.02
C CYS A 122 10.81 5.65 39.06
N ARG A 123 10.84 4.86 40.14
CA ARG A 123 9.94 3.69 40.28
C ARG A 123 8.48 4.10 40.20
N GLU A 124 8.07 5.20 40.82
CA GLU A 124 6.71 5.73 40.70
C GLU A 124 6.35 6.06 39.24
N ARG A 125 7.27 6.70 38.51
CA ARG A 125 7.05 7.10 37.10
C ARG A 125 6.99 5.92 36.14
N LEU A 126 7.72 4.85 36.43
CA LEU A 126 7.74 3.64 35.59
C LEU A 126 6.52 2.75 35.82
N ARG A 127 5.76 2.94 36.91
CA ARG A 127 4.57 2.13 37.19
C ARG A 127 3.55 2.20 36.05
N GLY A 128 3.01 1.04 35.67
CA GLY A 128 2.01 0.94 34.61
C GLY A 128 2.54 1.16 33.19
N THR A 129 3.86 1.33 33.02
CA THR A 129 4.52 1.33 31.70
C THR A 129 5.13 -0.04 31.40
N GLY A 130 5.62 -0.24 30.17
CA GLY A 130 6.39 -1.44 29.83
C GLY A 130 7.62 -1.69 30.72
N LEU A 131 8.16 -0.66 31.37
CA LEU A 131 9.34 -0.73 32.23
C LEU A 131 9.00 -0.84 33.73
N ASP A 132 7.76 -1.18 34.09
CA ASP A 132 7.41 -1.41 35.50
C ASP A 132 8.20 -2.58 36.09
N GLY A 133 8.70 -2.42 37.31
CA GLY A 133 9.44 -3.46 38.03
C GLY A 133 10.85 -3.78 37.52
N ILE A 134 11.40 -3.04 36.56
CA ILE A 134 12.77 -3.29 36.08
C ILE A 134 13.84 -3.14 37.18
N PRO A 135 14.97 -3.85 37.10
CA PRO A 135 16.09 -3.66 38.02
C PRO A 135 16.56 -2.20 38.03
N ALA A 136 16.86 -1.67 39.22
CA ALA A 136 17.32 -0.30 39.40
C ALA A 136 18.60 -0.28 40.25
N VAL A 137 19.67 0.32 39.70
CA VAL A 137 21.00 0.34 40.31
C VAL A 137 21.49 1.78 40.42
N ALA A 138 21.98 2.17 41.60
CA ALA A 138 22.67 3.44 41.78
C ALA A 138 24.15 3.29 41.43
N VAL A 139 24.69 4.21 40.62
CA VAL A 139 26.05 4.11 40.10
C VAL A 139 26.81 5.44 40.15
N SER A 140 28.10 5.36 40.43
CA SER A 140 29.06 6.44 40.18
C SER A 140 30.06 5.99 39.13
N ALA A 141 30.00 6.60 37.94
CA ALA A 141 30.97 6.31 36.88
C ALA A 141 32.39 6.80 37.23
N VAL A 142 32.51 7.78 38.14
CA VAL A 142 33.79 8.35 38.59
C VAL A 142 34.44 7.49 39.66
N ARG A 143 33.68 7.09 40.69
CA ARG A 143 34.18 6.27 41.80
C ARG A 143 34.22 4.78 41.46
N GLY A 144 33.42 4.33 40.50
CA GLY A 144 33.24 2.93 40.14
C GLY A 144 32.16 2.21 40.97
N ASP A 145 31.56 2.89 41.94
CA ASP A 145 30.51 2.34 42.81
C ASP A 145 29.30 1.87 41.97
N GLY A 146 28.78 0.67 42.26
CA GLY A 146 27.61 0.09 41.59
C GLY A 146 27.83 -0.41 40.16
N LEU A 147 29.00 -0.20 39.53
CA LEU A 147 29.24 -0.65 38.14
C LEU A 147 29.21 -2.19 37.99
N ALA A 148 29.70 -2.92 38.99
CA ALA A 148 29.66 -4.39 38.99
C ALA A 148 28.22 -4.91 39.07
N GLU A 149 27.40 -4.31 39.93
CA GLU A 149 25.98 -4.63 40.08
C GLU A 149 25.20 -4.29 38.79
N LEU A 150 25.47 -3.13 38.19
CA LEU A 150 24.87 -2.74 36.91
C LEU A 150 25.25 -3.72 35.80
N ARG A 151 26.52 -4.14 35.71
CA ARG A 151 26.96 -5.15 34.73
C ARG A 151 26.25 -6.48 34.94
N ALA A 152 26.06 -6.91 36.19
CA ALA A 152 25.32 -8.12 36.51
C ALA A 152 23.84 -8.00 36.10
N ALA A 153 23.18 -6.89 36.41
CA ALA A 153 21.79 -6.62 36.03
C ALA A 153 21.61 -6.63 34.49
N LEU A 154 22.50 -5.96 33.76
CA LEU A 154 22.48 -5.95 32.28
C LEU A 154 22.73 -7.33 31.68
N SER A 155 23.61 -8.13 32.29
CA SER A 155 23.90 -9.51 31.86
C SER A 155 22.79 -10.48 32.22
N ALA A 156 21.94 -10.15 33.20
CA ALA A 156 20.80 -10.95 33.62
C ALA A 156 19.52 -10.65 32.83
N LEU A 157 19.51 -9.62 31.97
CA LEU A 157 18.36 -9.32 31.12
C LEU A 157 17.95 -10.56 30.30
N PRO A 158 16.65 -10.82 30.12
CA PRO A 158 16.19 -11.95 29.32
C PRO A 158 16.74 -11.81 27.89
N GLU A 159 17.29 -12.90 27.35
CA GLU A 159 17.56 -12.99 25.92
C GLU A 159 16.28 -13.51 25.24
N PRO A 160 15.81 -12.89 24.15
CA PRO A 160 14.70 -13.44 23.38
C PRO A 160 15.07 -14.83 22.86
N GLU A 161 14.07 -15.70 22.76
CA GLU A 161 14.28 -17.06 22.28
C GLU A 161 14.88 -17.02 20.86
N PRO A 162 16.01 -17.71 20.60
CA PRO A 162 16.64 -17.66 19.30
C PRO A 162 15.73 -18.27 18.23
N CYS A 163 15.35 -17.48 17.23
CA CYS A 163 14.68 -17.97 16.03
C CYS A 163 15.63 -17.84 14.83
N PRO A 164 16.60 -18.76 14.67
CA PRO A 164 17.64 -18.66 13.65
C PRO A 164 17.08 -18.76 12.23
N ASP A 165 15.93 -19.43 12.08
CA ASP A 165 15.24 -19.64 10.81
C ASP A 165 14.21 -18.54 10.49
N ALA A 166 14.07 -17.53 11.36
CA ALA A 166 13.24 -16.37 11.06
C ALA A 166 13.76 -15.61 9.84
N ASP A 167 12.84 -14.99 9.10
CA ASP A 167 13.21 -14.13 7.98
C ASP A 167 13.99 -12.90 8.47
N VAL A 168 15.08 -12.60 7.78
CA VAL A 168 15.94 -11.46 8.06
C VAL A 168 15.21 -10.17 7.72
N ARG A 169 15.16 -9.26 8.70
CA ARG A 169 14.91 -7.82 8.51
C ARG A 169 15.89 -7.03 9.36
N LEU A 170 16.87 -6.44 8.68
CA LEU A 170 17.91 -5.61 9.29
C LEU A 170 17.71 -4.15 8.87
N TRP A 171 17.24 -3.32 9.80
CA TRP A 171 17.13 -1.88 9.60
C TRP A 171 18.52 -1.24 9.56
N ILE A 172 18.79 -0.47 8.50
CA ILE A 172 20.10 0.14 8.26
C ILE A 172 20.19 1.46 9.02
N ASP A 173 21.17 1.58 9.92
CA ASP A 173 21.44 2.83 10.66
C ASP A 173 22.59 3.65 10.07
N ARG A 174 23.60 3.02 9.49
CA ARG A 174 24.70 3.68 8.79
C ARG A 174 25.08 2.93 7.52
N VAL A 175 25.61 3.70 6.57
CA VAL A 175 26.15 3.21 5.30
C VAL A 175 27.50 3.87 5.11
N PHE A 176 28.53 3.07 4.85
CA PHE A 176 29.88 3.55 4.57
C PHE A 176 30.49 2.75 3.43
N THR A 177 31.39 3.39 2.69
CA THR A 177 32.15 2.72 1.64
C THR A 177 33.55 2.47 2.15
N VAL A 178 34.00 1.23 2.10
CA VAL A 178 35.37 0.86 2.48
C VAL A 178 36.15 0.55 1.20
N GLU A 179 37.26 1.26 1.00
CA GLU A 179 38.13 1.09 -0.16
C GLU A 179 38.53 -0.37 -0.35
N GLY A 180 38.39 -0.88 -1.58
CA GLY A 180 38.64 -2.29 -1.94
C GLY A 180 37.61 -3.31 -1.41
N ARG A 181 36.74 -2.95 -0.46
CA ARG A 181 35.75 -3.85 0.15
C ARG A 181 34.33 -3.62 -0.34
N GLY A 182 33.97 -2.40 -0.72
CA GLY A 182 32.66 -2.02 -1.24
C GLY A 182 31.78 -1.33 -0.20
N THR A 183 30.46 -1.36 -0.43
CA THR A 183 29.46 -0.77 0.48
C THR A 183 29.28 -1.65 1.70
N VAL A 184 29.45 -1.09 2.89
CA VAL A 184 29.16 -1.74 4.16
C VAL A 184 28.02 -1.01 4.85
N VAL A 185 27.06 -1.77 5.36
CA VAL A 185 25.92 -1.24 6.11
C VAL A 185 25.92 -1.81 7.52
N THR A 186 25.46 -1.04 8.50
CA THR A 186 25.30 -1.49 9.88
C THR A 186 23.85 -1.46 10.32
N GLY A 187 23.52 -2.35 11.25
CA GLY A 187 22.18 -2.43 11.82
C GLY A 187 22.11 -3.42 12.99
N THR A 188 20.97 -3.41 13.66
CA THR A 188 20.64 -4.39 14.70
C THR A 188 19.79 -5.48 14.08
N LEU A 189 20.35 -6.69 13.95
CA LEU A 189 19.63 -7.86 13.48
C LEU A 189 18.76 -8.35 14.63
N GLY A 190 17.42 -8.23 14.51
CA GLY A 190 16.50 -8.62 15.58
C GLY A 190 16.33 -10.14 15.70
N ALA A 191 16.14 -10.82 14.57
CA ALA A 191 15.94 -12.27 14.47
C ALA A 191 16.51 -12.81 13.14
N GLY A 192 16.57 -14.13 13.02
CA GLY A 192 17.13 -14.79 11.84
C GLY A 192 18.65 -14.83 11.86
N THR A 193 19.21 -15.32 10.75
CA THR A 193 20.64 -15.53 10.59
C THR A 193 21.12 -14.96 9.26
N ILE A 194 22.22 -14.22 9.28
CA ILE A 194 22.92 -13.78 8.07
C ILE A 194 24.24 -14.53 7.96
N ARG A 195 24.51 -15.11 6.80
CA ARG A 195 25.75 -15.80 6.46
C ARG A 195 26.48 -15.12 5.31
N THR A 196 27.80 -15.23 5.31
CA THR A 196 28.60 -14.83 4.16
C THR A 196 28.17 -15.64 2.93
N GLY A 197 27.89 -14.95 1.83
CA GLY A 197 27.39 -15.54 0.60
C GLY A 197 25.88 -15.44 0.40
N ASP A 198 25.10 -15.11 1.44
CA ASP A 198 23.65 -14.97 1.38
C ASP A 198 23.21 -13.93 0.33
N ARG A 199 22.01 -14.15 -0.22
CA ARG A 199 21.31 -13.22 -1.09
C ARG A 199 20.18 -12.57 -0.30
N LEU A 200 20.25 -11.25 -0.17
CA LEU A 200 19.26 -10.42 0.50
C LEU A 200 18.74 -9.37 -0.47
N MET A 201 17.70 -8.64 -0.08
CA MET A 201 17.16 -7.50 -0.82
C MET A 201 17.48 -6.21 -0.09
N ALA A 202 18.01 -5.22 -0.82
CA ALA A 202 18.13 -3.83 -0.38
C ALA A 202 17.11 -3.01 -1.19
N GLY A 203 15.98 -2.68 -0.57
CA GLY A 203 14.83 -2.14 -1.30
C GLY A 203 14.27 -3.18 -2.28
N ARG A 204 14.36 -2.90 -3.58
CA ARG A 204 13.93 -3.83 -4.65
C ARG A 204 15.08 -4.52 -5.37
N GLU A 205 16.31 -4.22 -5.00
CA GLU A 205 17.52 -4.70 -5.67
C GLU A 205 18.15 -5.85 -4.86
N PRO A 206 18.50 -6.99 -5.49
CA PRO A 206 19.20 -8.07 -4.83
C PRO A 206 20.65 -7.67 -4.54
N VAL A 207 21.12 -8.07 -3.36
CA VAL A 207 22.50 -7.87 -2.90
C VAL A 207 23.06 -9.17 -2.36
N ARG A 208 24.37 -9.35 -2.49
CA ARG A 208 25.10 -10.51 -1.93
C ARG A 208 25.94 -10.08 -0.75
N VAL A 209 25.90 -10.86 0.32
CA VAL A 209 26.77 -10.68 1.50
C VAL A 209 28.19 -11.14 1.17
N ARG A 210 29.15 -10.22 1.16
CA ARG A 210 30.57 -10.50 0.91
C ARG A 210 31.34 -10.82 2.19
N GLY A 211 30.88 -10.29 3.32
CA GLY A 211 31.49 -10.54 4.62
C GLY A 211 30.68 -9.89 5.75
N LEU A 212 30.87 -10.39 6.95
CA LEU A 212 30.17 -9.94 8.15
C LEU A 212 31.18 -9.59 9.24
N HIS A 213 30.87 -8.55 9.99
CA HIS A 213 31.55 -8.26 11.24
C HIS A 213 30.52 -8.07 12.36
N SER A 214 30.86 -8.51 13.56
CA SER A 214 30.11 -8.22 14.78
C SER A 214 31.10 -7.92 15.89
N LEU A 215 30.87 -6.81 16.61
CA LEU A 215 31.75 -6.33 17.69
C LEU A 215 33.22 -6.15 17.25
N GLY A 216 33.44 -5.66 16.02
CA GLY A 216 34.76 -5.46 15.42
C GLY A 216 35.38 -6.73 14.82
N THR A 217 34.90 -7.92 15.17
CA THR A 217 35.47 -9.20 14.72
C THR A 217 34.77 -9.72 13.46
N ALA A 218 35.54 -10.22 12.49
CA ALA A 218 34.99 -10.87 11.30
C ALA A 218 34.26 -12.18 11.67
N ARG A 219 33.15 -12.47 10.99
CA ARG A 219 32.31 -13.65 11.22
C ARG A 219 31.86 -14.25 9.89
N ASP A 220 31.67 -15.56 9.84
CA ASP A 220 31.03 -16.23 8.71
C ASP A 220 29.50 -16.27 8.83
N GLU A 221 29.00 -16.21 10.06
CA GLU A 221 27.58 -16.25 10.41
C GLU A 221 27.31 -15.33 11.61
N VAL A 222 26.19 -14.59 11.57
CA VAL A 222 25.70 -13.77 12.68
C VAL A 222 24.21 -14.08 12.90
N ARG A 223 23.84 -14.42 14.13
CA ARG A 223 22.47 -14.71 14.57
C ARG A 223 21.91 -13.54 15.37
N GLY A 224 20.65 -13.18 15.14
CA GLY A 224 19.93 -12.19 15.95
C GLY A 224 19.57 -12.72 17.34
N PRO A 225 19.44 -11.85 18.37
CA PRO A 225 19.69 -10.41 18.33
C PRO A 225 21.19 -10.07 18.33
N ALA A 226 21.65 -9.24 17.37
CA ALA A 226 23.06 -8.83 17.30
C ALA A 226 23.27 -7.53 16.53
N ARG A 227 24.32 -6.78 16.90
CA ARG A 227 24.88 -5.71 16.06
C ARG A 227 25.72 -6.33 14.97
N VAL A 228 25.45 -5.97 13.72
CA VAL A 228 26.14 -6.52 12.55
C VAL A 228 26.52 -5.42 11.58
N ALA A 229 27.74 -5.51 11.04
CA ALA A 229 28.16 -4.82 9.83
C ALA A 229 28.17 -5.82 8.68
N VAL A 230 27.47 -5.50 7.60
CA VAL A 230 27.28 -6.35 6.44
C VAL A 230 27.95 -5.69 5.24
N ASN A 231 28.98 -6.34 4.69
CA ASN A 231 29.59 -5.93 3.44
C ASN A 231 28.76 -6.46 2.27
N LEU A 232 28.27 -5.55 1.42
CA LEU A 232 27.35 -5.83 0.34
C LEU A 232 28.04 -5.71 -1.02
N ARG A 233 27.64 -6.59 -1.93
CA ARG A 233 27.94 -6.50 -3.36
C ARG A 233 26.65 -6.50 -4.17
N GLY A 234 26.48 -5.51 -5.04
CA GLY A 234 25.32 -5.38 -5.92
C GLY A 234 25.22 -3.97 -6.49
N ALA A 235 24.19 -3.74 -7.31
CA ALA A 235 23.89 -2.41 -7.87
C ALA A 235 23.10 -1.51 -6.89
N ALA A 236 22.58 -2.09 -5.80
CA ALA A 236 21.81 -1.36 -4.81
C ALA A 236 22.64 -0.25 -4.14
N THR A 237 22.02 0.92 -3.95
CA THR A 237 22.58 2.03 -3.17
C THR A 237 21.76 2.21 -1.89
N PRO A 238 21.95 1.34 -0.87
CA PRO A 238 21.18 1.40 0.37
C PRO A 238 21.43 2.73 1.09
N ARG A 239 20.41 3.20 1.80
CA ARG A 239 20.46 4.40 2.63
C ARG A 239 20.06 4.07 4.06
N ARG A 240 20.40 4.96 4.98
CA ARG A 240 19.86 4.92 6.34
C ARG A 240 18.33 4.94 6.27
N GLY A 241 17.68 4.09 7.07
CA GLY A 241 16.23 3.92 7.08
C GLY A 241 15.70 2.85 6.13
N ASP A 242 16.52 2.34 5.20
CA ASP A 242 16.19 1.15 4.43
C ASP A 242 16.34 -0.12 5.29
N ALA A 243 15.78 -1.23 4.82
CA ALA A 243 15.98 -2.55 5.43
C ALA A 243 16.63 -3.51 4.45
N LEU A 244 17.55 -4.34 4.95
CA LEU A 244 17.96 -5.57 4.28
C LEU A 244 17.00 -6.70 4.65
N LEU A 245 16.48 -7.39 3.63
CA LEU A 245 15.39 -8.34 3.78
C LEU A 245 15.73 -9.71 3.19
N THR A 246 15.23 -10.79 3.78
CA THR A 246 15.18 -12.09 3.09
C THR A 246 14.35 -11.94 1.81
N GLN A 247 14.87 -12.46 0.70
CA GLN A 247 14.23 -12.38 -0.60
C GLN A 247 12.85 -13.08 -0.59
N ASP A 248 11.84 -12.47 -1.22
CA ASP A 248 10.49 -13.03 -1.41
C ASP A 248 9.72 -13.36 -0.12
N ARG A 249 10.12 -12.76 1.02
CA ARG A 249 9.53 -13.01 2.35
C ARG A 249 8.83 -11.81 2.99
N TRP A 250 8.74 -10.69 2.27
CA TRP A 250 8.23 -9.42 2.80
C TRP A 250 7.32 -8.73 1.81
N LEU A 251 6.20 -8.19 2.32
CA LEU A 251 5.35 -7.29 1.55
C LEU A 251 5.84 -5.85 1.71
N GLN A 252 6.10 -5.19 0.58
CA GLN A 252 6.28 -3.74 0.55
C GLN A 252 4.90 -3.08 0.54
N VAL A 253 4.56 -2.39 1.63
CA VAL A 253 3.21 -1.84 1.82
C VAL A 253 3.22 -0.34 1.97
N THR A 254 2.25 0.32 1.33
CA THR A 254 1.99 1.76 1.44
C THR A 254 0.73 2.05 2.25
N GLN A 255 -0.02 1.03 2.64
CA GLN A 255 -1.24 1.19 3.42
C GLN A 255 -1.37 0.06 4.44
N ALA A 256 -1.69 0.41 5.68
CA ALA A 256 -1.93 -0.55 6.75
C ALA A 256 -3.09 -0.08 7.64
N ASP A 257 -3.87 -1.03 8.17
CA ASP A 257 -4.77 -0.77 9.29
C ASP A 257 -4.00 -1.03 10.58
N VAL A 258 -4.09 -0.10 11.54
CA VAL A 258 -3.27 -0.11 12.76
C VAL A 258 -4.09 0.29 13.98
N ARG A 259 -3.61 -0.12 15.16
CA ARG A 259 -4.09 0.35 16.47
C ARG A 259 -3.14 1.38 17.06
N LEU A 260 -3.69 2.43 17.65
CA LEU A 260 -2.99 3.51 18.35
C LEU A 260 -3.04 3.33 19.87
N SER A 261 -1.94 3.65 20.53
CA SER A 261 -1.86 3.79 21.99
C SER A 261 -1.11 5.08 22.35
N PRO A 262 -1.70 6.00 23.14
CA PRO A 262 -3.06 5.95 23.66
C PRO A 262 -4.10 6.19 22.56
N ALA A 263 -5.31 5.65 22.74
CA ALA A 263 -6.46 5.85 21.86
C ALA A 263 -7.01 7.28 21.99
N THR A 264 -6.25 8.23 21.45
CA THR A 264 -6.52 9.67 21.52
C THR A 264 -6.50 10.26 20.13
N ASP A 265 -7.03 11.48 20.03
CA ASP A 265 -7.03 12.20 18.78
C ASP A 265 -5.63 12.29 18.16
N VAL A 266 -5.56 11.84 16.92
CA VAL A 266 -4.35 11.83 16.08
C VAL A 266 -4.54 12.80 14.91
N PRO A 267 -3.52 13.57 14.51
CA PRO A 267 -3.61 14.46 13.36
C PRO A 267 -3.75 13.67 12.06
N HIS A 268 -4.21 14.35 11.00
CA HIS A 268 -4.31 13.76 9.65
C HIS A 268 -2.95 13.42 9.04
N HIS A 269 -1.91 14.11 9.46
CA HIS A 269 -0.54 13.96 8.97
C HIS A 269 0.39 13.80 10.16
N ALA A 270 1.25 12.80 10.10
CA ALA A 270 2.28 12.55 11.10
C ALA A 270 3.50 11.91 10.43
N ILE A 271 4.59 11.80 11.19
CA ILE A 271 5.75 11.02 10.78
C ILE A 271 5.64 9.63 11.39
N TRP A 272 5.66 8.62 10.54
CA TRP A 272 5.76 7.22 10.92
C TRP A 272 7.21 6.83 11.15
N HIS A 273 7.48 6.21 12.29
CA HIS A 273 8.79 5.69 12.68
C HIS A 273 8.71 4.19 12.93
N ILE A 274 9.57 3.42 12.29
CA ILE A 274 9.76 1.98 12.56
C ILE A 274 11.22 1.60 12.28
N GLY A 275 11.86 0.89 13.22
CA GLY A 275 13.29 0.61 13.14
C GLY A 275 14.09 1.90 13.00
N THR A 276 14.86 2.02 11.91
CA THR A 276 15.59 3.25 11.56
C THR A 276 14.88 4.12 10.52
N SER A 277 13.70 3.69 10.06
CA SER A 277 12.94 4.36 9.00
C SER A 277 12.05 5.46 9.56
N ALA A 278 11.97 6.58 8.83
CA ALA A 278 11.05 7.68 9.08
C ALA A 278 10.40 8.11 7.76
N THR A 279 9.07 8.11 7.70
CA THR A 279 8.33 8.53 6.49
C THR A 279 7.08 9.31 6.87
N PRO A 280 6.69 10.34 6.11
CA PRO A 280 5.38 10.95 6.27
C PRO A 280 4.27 9.93 6.05
N ALA A 281 3.21 10.11 6.83
CA ALA A 281 2.07 9.23 6.89
C ALA A 281 0.77 10.05 6.94
N ARG A 282 -0.20 9.65 6.11
CA ARG A 282 -1.56 10.18 6.14
C ARG A 282 -2.45 9.24 6.92
N ILE A 283 -3.23 9.78 7.85
CA ILE A 283 -4.01 9.02 8.81
C ILE A 283 -5.50 9.23 8.54
N ARG A 284 -6.21 8.11 8.38
CA ARG A 284 -7.66 8.06 8.21
C ARG A 284 -8.26 7.25 9.36
N PRO A 285 -8.95 7.90 10.31
CA PRO A 285 -9.71 7.21 11.35
C PRO A 285 -10.77 6.27 10.76
N LEU A 286 -10.94 5.11 11.37
CA LEU A 286 -11.92 4.11 10.94
C LEU A 286 -13.21 4.17 11.78
N THR A 287 -13.08 4.53 13.05
CA THR A 287 -14.18 4.83 13.96
C THR A 287 -14.64 6.28 13.79
N ALA A 288 -15.94 6.52 13.98
CA ALA A 288 -16.48 7.88 14.00
C ALA A 288 -15.96 8.61 15.25
N PRO A 289 -15.72 9.93 15.19
CA PRO A 289 -15.30 10.68 16.37
C PRO A 289 -16.33 10.50 17.49
N SER A 290 -15.85 10.30 18.71
CA SER A 290 -16.67 10.34 19.91
C SER A 290 -17.51 11.64 19.93
N PRO A 291 -18.80 11.58 20.31
CA PRO A 291 -19.62 12.78 20.39
C PRO A 291 -18.97 13.78 21.36
N ARG A 292 -18.85 15.03 20.88
CA ARG A 292 -18.15 16.15 21.51
C ARG A 292 -18.51 16.28 23.00
N THR A 293 -17.51 16.22 23.88
CA THR A 293 -17.57 17.02 25.10
C THR A 293 -17.39 18.47 24.65
N VAL A 294 -18.49 19.21 24.52
CA VAL A 294 -18.44 20.65 24.30
C VAL A 294 -17.73 21.25 25.51
N ARG A 295 -16.44 21.59 25.37
CA ARG A 295 -15.78 22.50 26.31
C ARG A 295 -16.52 23.83 26.22
N ASN A 296 -17.12 24.21 27.34
CA ASN A 296 -17.79 25.46 27.62
C ASN A 296 -17.32 26.61 26.72
N HIS A 297 -18.25 27.15 25.92
CA HIS A 297 -18.11 28.53 25.46
C HIS A 297 -18.12 29.47 26.68
N PRO A 298 -17.37 30.58 26.63
CA PRO A 298 -17.47 31.62 27.64
C PRO A 298 -18.91 32.18 27.67
N PRO A 299 -19.44 32.57 28.85
CA PRO A 299 -20.82 32.99 28.98
C PRO A 299 -20.98 34.38 28.34
N GLY A 300 -21.73 34.46 27.25
CA GLY A 300 -21.99 35.75 26.60
C GLY A 300 -22.38 35.64 25.14
N ALA A 301 -23.49 34.98 24.82
CA ALA A 301 -24.23 35.23 23.58
C ALA A 301 -25.70 34.94 23.83
N SER A 302 -26.48 36.02 23.90
CA SER A 302 -27.86 36.07 24.35
C SER A 302 -28.82 35.23 23.51
N ALA A 303 -29.75 34.61 24.22
CA ALA A 303 -30.93 33.94 23.69
C ALA A 303 -31.89 34.93 23.03
N HIS A 304 -32.29 34.68 21.79
CA HIS A 304 -33.55 35.16 21.20
C HIS A 304 -33.94 34.31 19.98
N HIS A 305 -34.76 33.27 20.21
CA HIS A 305 -35.97 32.92 19.43
C HIS A 305 -36.39 31.48 19.74
N LEU A 306 -37.37 31.34 20.62
CA LEU A 306 -38.22 30.17 20.75
C LEU A 306 -39.63 30.69 21.00
N GLN A 307 -40.50 30.58 20.01
CA GLN A 307 -41.95 30.58 20.15
C GLN A 307 -42.53 30.09 18.82
N ASP A 308 -42.83 28.79 18.76
CA ASP A 308 -44.15 28.28 18.41
C ASP A 308 -44.16 26.73 18.44
N SER A 309 -44.97 26.21 19.35
CA SER A 309 -45.26 24.79 19.64
C SER A 309 -46.20 24.17 18.57
N PRO A 310 -46.73 22.92 18.64
CA PRO A 310 -46.51 21.83 19.62
C PRO A 310 -46.35 20.39 19.01
N GLY A 311 -45.81 19.49 19.85
CA GLY A 311 -46.30 18.11 20.08
C GLY A 311 -46.43 17.08 18.94
N ALA A 312 -45.61 16.03 18.98
CA ALA A 312 -46.07 14.63 18.89
C ALA A 312 -44.93 13.66 19.25
N SER A 313 -45.29 12.60 19.98
CA SER A 313 -44.45 11.56 20.54
C SER A 313 -43.94 10.53 19.51
N VAL A 314 -42.86 9.86 19.92
CA VAL A 314 -42.27 8.62 19.39
C VAL A 314 -43.32 7.53 19.10
N GLY A 315 -43.15 6.80 17.98
CA GLY A 315 -43.82 5.51 17.73
C GLY A 315 -43.82 5.08 16.25
N ASP A 316 -42.94 4.13 15.92
CA ASP A 316 -43.06 3.06 14.91
C ASP A 316 -43.51 3.37 13.46
N VAL A 317 -42.55 3.32 12.53
CA VAL A 317 -42.76 2.70 11.20
C VAL A 317 -41.49 1.93 10.80
N GLN A 318 -41.54 0.61 11.00
CA GLN A 318 -40.71 -0.38 10.31
C GLN A 318 -41.32 -0.70 8.93
N ASP A 319 -40.45 -1.17 8.03
CA ASP A 319 -40.74 -1.96 6.82
C ASP A 319 -41.21 -1.26 5.53
N HIS A 320 -40.24 -0.81 4.71
CA HIS A 320 -40.16 -1.16 3.28
C HIS A 320 -38.75 -0.84 2.69
N PRO A 321 -38.25 -1.62 1.71
CA PRO A 321 -36.93 -1.43 1.12
C PRO A 321 -37.05 -0.39 0.00
N TYR A 322 -36.35 0.74 0.17
CA TYR A 322 -36.09 1.86 -0.76
C TYR A 322 -36.44 3.19 -0.08
N GLY A 323 -35.61 3.58 0.89
CA GLY A 323 -35.69 4.87 1.58
C GLY A 323 -34.91 5.96 0.84
N GLY A 324 -35.56 6.60 -0.14
CA GLY A 324 -35.19 7.95 -0.57
C GLY A 324 -35.77 8.96 0.42
N ALA A 325 -34.98 9.92 0.88
CA ALA A 325 -35.40 10.92 1.85
C ALA A 325 -36.50 11.83 1.27
N ALA A 326 -37.74 11.62 1.71
CA ALA A 326 -38.81 12.60 1.58
C ALA A 326 -38.79 13.51 2.82
N HIS A 327 -37.92 14.51 2.80
CA HIS A 327 -38.00 15.68 3.69
C HIS A 327 -37.25 16.83 3.01
N ASP A 328 -37.89 17.48 2.04
CA ASP A 328 -37.62 18.86 1.56
C ASP A 328 -38.63 19.23 0.45
N LEU A 329 -39.94 19.22 0.79
CA LEU A 329 -41.01 19.71 -0.08
C LEU A 329 -41.88 20.77 0.62
N ARG A 330 -41.26 21.68 1.36
CA ARG A 330 -41.89 22.94 1.77
C ARG A 330 -40.99 24.05 1.26
N ASP A 331 -41.26 24.45 0.01
CA ASP A 331 -40.96 25.75 -0.61
C ASP A 331 -40.91 25.56 -2.13
N ARG A 332 -42.09 25.63 -2.77
CA ARG A 332 -42.21 25.88 -4.22
C ARG A 332 -43.27 26.96 -4.44
N PRO A 333 -42.96 28.04 -5.17
CA PRO A 333 -43.99 28.83 -5.82
C PRO A 333 -44.56 28.02 -7.01
N SER A 334 -45.86 28.21 -7.22
CA SER A 334 -46.71 27.50 -8.17
C SER A 334 -46.29 27.73 -9.63
N GLY A 335 -46.12 26.64 -10.38
CA GLY A 335 -46.10 26.64 -11.86
C GLY A 335 -44.95 25.83 -12.48
N GLY A 336 -45.24 24.61 -12.94
CA GLY A 336 -44.30 23.80 -13.73
C GLY A 336 -44.57 22.30 -13.61
N VAL A 337 -44.87 21.66 -14.74
CA VAL A 337 -45.56 20.37 -14.88
C VAL A 337 -44.67 19.17 -14.48
N ALA A 338 -45.25 18.25 -13.72
CA ALA A 338 -44.69 16.94 -13.42
C ALA A 338 -44.79 16.00 -14.64
N ARG A 339 -43.83 16.08 -15.55
CA ARG A 339 -43.44 15.01 -16.48
C ARG A 339 -41.98 15.28 -16.84
N ASP A 340 -41.05 14.55 -16.21
CA ASP A 340 -39.68 14.25 -16.68
C ASP A 340 -38.82 13.68 -15.53
N LEU A 341 -39.27 12.58 -14.89
CA LEU A 341 -38.48 11.84 -13.90
C LEU A 341 -38.39 10.34 -14.25
N GLN A 342 -38.28 10.00 -15.53
CA GLN A 342 -38.07 8.62 -16.00
C GLN A 342 -36.76 8.40 -16.78
N GLY A 343 -35.76 9.27 -16.59
CA GLY A 343 -34.51 9.18 -17.39
C GLY A 343 -33.20 9.55 -16.71
N HIS A 344 -33.11 9.61 -15.38
CA HIS A 344 -31.86 9.98 -14.69
C HIS A 344 -31.14 8.78 -14.06
N PRO A 345 -29.79 8.72 -14.12
CA PRO A 345 -29.01 7.73 -13.38
C PRO A 345 -29.07 8.03 -11.86
N PRO A 346 -28.93 7.03 -10.99
CA PRO A 346 -29.08 7.20 -9.55
C PRO A 346 -27.94 8.05 -8.97
N GLY A 347 -28.27 9.16 -8.28
CA GLY A 347 -27.30 9.99 -7.56
C GLY A 347 -27.46 11.51 -7.67
N VAL A 348 -28.42 12.01 -8.46
CA VAL A 348 -28.65 13.46 -8.61
C VAL A 348 -29.64 13.94 -7.55
N SER A 349 -29.26 14.90 -6.71
CA SER A 349 -30.16 15.52 -5.75
C SER A 349 -30.94 16.66 -6.40
N ALA A 350 -32.15 16.96 -5.93
CA ALA A 350 -32.94 18.09 -6.44
C ALA A 350 -32.26 19.46 -6.26
N ARG A 351 -31.22 19.55 -5.41
CA ARG A 351 -30.35 20.73 -5.27
C ARG A 351 -29.42 20.94 -6.46
N ASP A 352 -29.02 19.86 -7.15
CA ASP A 352 -28.09 19.94 -8.29
C ASP A 352 -28.73 20.54 -9.56
N LEU A 353 -30.06 20.64 -9.60
CA LEU A 353 -30.83 21.22 -10.71
C LEU A 353 -31.07 22.73 -10.57
N GLN A 354 -30.74 23.35 -9.43
CA GLN A 354 -31.01 24.78 -9.18
C GLN A 354 -29.90 25.72 -9.68
N ASP A 355 -28.71 25.19 -10.00
CA ASP A 355 -27.52 26.00 -10.35
C ASP A 355 -27.12 25.94 -11.84
N HIS A 356 -28.00 25.45 -12.72
CA HIS A 356 -27.72 25.44 -14.16
C HIS A 356 -28.06 26.80 -14.83
N PRO A 357 -27.12 27.45 -15.53
CA PRO A 357 -27.45 28.61 -16.34
C PRO A 357 -28.35 28.19 -17.51
N SER A 358 -29.40 28.97 -17.76
CA SER A 358 -30.36 28.76 -18.84
C SER A 358 -29.67 28.78 -20.21
N GLY A 359 -29.30 27.62 -20.74
CA GLY A 359 -28.64 27.53 -22.04
C GLY A 359 -28.18 26.15 -22.52
N VAL A 360 -28.32 25.08 -21.72
CA VAL A 360 -27.91 23.73 -22.13
C VAL A 360 -29.13 22.82 -22.21
N ALA A 361 -29.40 22.26 -23.38
CA ALA A 361 -30.52 21.35 -23.58
C ALA A 361 -30.21 19.97 -22.99
N ALA A 362 -31.19 19.34 -22.34
CA ALA A 362 -31.05 18.05 -21.65
C ALA A 362 -30.61 16.86 -22.54
N ARG A 363 -30.45 17.05 -23.86
CA ARG A 363 -29.98 16.03 -24.81
C ARG A 363 -28.45 15.90 -24.86
N ASP A 364 -27.71 16.85 -24.30
CA ASP A 364 -26.23 16.83 -24.30
C ASP A 364 -25.62 16.06 -23.11
N LEU A 365 -26.44 15.59 -22.16
CA LEU A 365 -25.99 14.91 -20.93
C LEU A 365 -25.92 13.37 -21.05
N GLN A 366 -26.38 12.79 -22.16
CA GLN A 366 -26.42 11.32 -22.33
C GLN A 366 -25.08 10.72 -22.82
N ASP A 367 -24.14 11.54 -23.30
CA ASP A 367 -22.88 11.09 -23.90
C ASP A 367 -21.63 11.31 -23.01
N HIS A 368 -21.80 11.67 -21.72
CA HIS A 368 -20.68 11.84 -20.80
C HIS A 368 -20.25 10.51 -20.12
N PRO A 369 -18.96 10.14 -20.15
CA PRO A 369 -18.47 9.00 -19.38
C PRO A 369 -18.53 9.32 -17.88
N SER A 370 -19.00 8.36 -17.09
CA SER A 370 -19.14 8.47 -15.63
C SER A 370 -17.80 8.82 -14.96
N GLY A 371 -17.63 10.07 -14.56
CA GLY A 371 -16.40 10.51 -13.88
C GLY A 371 -16.15 12.02 -13.72
N VAL A 372 -16.95 12.90 -14.32
CA VAL A 372 -16.77 14.36 -14.21
C VAL A 372 -17.87 14.94 -13.31
N ALA A 373 -17.50 15.71 -12.27
CA ALA A 373 -18.47 16.35 -11.39
C ALA A 373 -18.90 17.70 -12.00
N ALA A 374 -20.15 18.13 -11.79
CA ALA A 374 -20.68 19.39 -12.35
C ALA A 374 -19.83 20.64 -12.01
N ARG A 375 -19.07 20.60 -10.90
CA ARG A 375 -18.08 21.61 -10.49
C ARG A 375 -16.87 21.75 -11.43
N ASP A 376 -16.60 20.76 -12.28
CA ASP A 376 -15.48 20.76 -13.21
C ASP A 376 -15.79 21.55 -14.49
N LEU A 377 -17.05 21.94 -14.71
CA LEU A 377 -17.50 22.69 -15.90
C LEU A 377 -17.48 24.23 -15.70
N GLN A 378 -17.20 24.72 -14.48
CA GLN A 378 -17.28 26.15 -14.15
C GLN A 378 -16.07 27.00 -14.59
N GLY A 379 -15.22 26.51 -15.51
CA GLY A 379 -14.00 27.22 -15.92
C GLY A 379 -13.66 27.19 -17.41
N HIS A 380 -14.57 26.75 -18.29
CA HIS A 380 -14.27 26.63 -19.72
C HIS A 380 -14.54 27.94 -20.48
N PRO A 381 -13.63 28.40 -21.35
CA PRO A 381 -13.91 29.52 -22.24
C PRO A 381 -14.95 29.12 -23.30
N PRO A 382 -15.85 30.04 -23.71
CA PRO A 382 -16.90 29.74 -24.68
C PRO A 382 -16.29 29.56 -26.08
N GLY A 383 -16.35 28.33 -26.64
CA GLY A 383 -15.93 28.09 -28.03
C GLY A 383 -15.55 26.66 -28.42
N LEU A 384 -15.41 25.71 -27.48
CA LEU A 384 -15.08 24.32 -27.82
C LEU A 384 -16.34 23.49 -28.09
N VAL A 385 -16.39 22.83 -29.25
CA VAL A 385 -17.53 22.01 -29.69
C VAL A 385 -17.28 20.55 -29.31
N ALA A 386 -18.35 19.80 -28.96
CA ALA A 386 -18.32 18.41 -28.45
C ALA A 386 -17.56 17.35 -29.29
N ARG A 387 -17.04 17.73 -30.47
CA ARG A 387 -16.16 16.87 -31.27
C ARG A 387 -14.74 16.80 -30.69
N ASP A 388 -14.28 17.82 -29.98
CA ASP A 388 -12.91 17.91 -29.43
C ASP A 388 -12.72 17.08 -28.14
N LEU A 389 -13.81 16.72 -27.46
CA LEU A 389 -13.79 15.92 -26.22
C LEU A 389 -13.65 14.41 -26.45
N ARG A 390 -13.82 13.93 -27.69
CA ARG A 390 -13.73 12.48 -28.00
C ARG A 390 -12.29 11.97 -28.15
N ASP A 391 -11.32 12.84 -28.42
CA ASP A 391 -9.92 12.44 -28.61
C ASP A 391 -9.09 12.48 -27.31
N HIS A 392 -9.68 12.84 -26.17
CA HIS A 392 -9.00 12.87 -24.87
C HIS A 392 -8.98 11.52 -24.15
N SER A 393 -8.56 10.46 -24.85
CA SER A 393 -8.22 9.19 -24.21
C SER A 393 -6.71 9.00 -24.18
N ARG A 394 -6.09 9.54 -23.11
CA ARG A 394 -4.77 9.22 -22.50
C ARG A 394 -3.88 10.47 -22.32
N GLY A 395 -3.66 10.85 -21.06
CA GLY A 395 -2.37 11.40 -20.64
C GLY A 395 -2.20 12.91 -20.51
N VAL A 396 -3.26 13.72 -20.36
CA VAL A 396 -3.13 15.16 -20.07
C VAL A 396 -4.05 15.55 -18.90
N SER A 397 -3.52 16.24 -17.90
CA SER A 397 -4.27 16.70 -16.73
C SER A 397 -4.80 18.12 -16.96
N ALA A 398 -5.91 18.50 -16.30
CA ALA A 398 -6.49 19.85 -16.40
C ALA A 398 -5.57 20.98 -15.88
N GLY A 399 -4.43 20.64 -15.27
CA GLY A 399 -3.36 21.58 -14.93
C GLY A 399 -2.53 21.98 -16.16
N ASP A 400 -2.29 21.05 -17.08
CA ASP A 400 -1.42 21.25 -18.26
C ASP A 400 -2.03 22.22 -19.30
N LEU A 401 -3.34 22.44 -19.23
CA LEU A 401 -4.07 23.34 -20.13
C LEU A 401 -4.14 24.79 -19.65
N ARG A 402 -3.73 25.09 -18.41
CA ARG A 402 -3.78 26.47 -17.87
C ARG A 402 -2.57 27.31 -18.26
N ASP A 403 -1.48 26.68 -18.70
CA ASP A 403 -0.19 27.34 -18.90
C ASP A 403 0.20 27.53 -20.38
N HIS A 404 -0.72 27.31 -21.34
CA HIS A 404 -0.44 27.48 -22.77
C HIS A 404 -1.09 28.72 -23.40
N PRO A 405 -0.37 29.50 -24.24
CA PRO A 405 -0.91 30.68 -24.91
C PRO A 405 -1.81 30.31 -26.11
N PRO A 406 -2.70 31.22 -26.57
CA PRO A 406 -3.90 30.86 -27.35
C PRO A 406 -3.69 30.55 -28.84
N ALA A 407 -2.49 30.21 -29.31
CA ALA A 407 -2.19 30.17 -30.74
C ALA A 407 -1.32 28.99 -31.19
N ALA A 408 -1.58 27.78 -30.69
CA ALA A 408 -1.00 26.54 -31.23
C ALA A 408 -2.11 25.55 -31.63
N SER A 409 -2.04 25.03 -32.86
CA SER A 409 -3.02 24.06 -33.35
C SER A 409 -2.68 22.63 -32.90
N VAL A 410 -3.69 21.82 -32.61
CA VAL A 410 -3.61 20.46 -32.06
C VAL A 410 -2.74 19.49 -32.89
N ARG A 411 -2.44 19.82 -34.15
CA ARG A 411 -1.60 18.99 -35.03
C ARG A 411 -0.12 18.97 -34.64
N ASP A 412 0.39 19.99 -33.95
CA ASP A 412 1.83 20.06 -33.61
C ASP A 412 2.21 19.23 -32.36
N LEU A 413 1.22 18.67 -31.66
CA LEU A 413 1.40 17.87 -30.44
C LEU A 413 1.49 16.35 -30.69
N GLN A 414 1.20 15.88 -31.90
CA GLN A 414 1.09 14.43 -32.19
C GLN A 414 2.41 13.78 -32.66
N ASP A 415 3.44 14.55 -33.02
CA ASP A 415 4.69 14.04 -33.61
C ASP A 415 5.92 14.02 -32.66
N ARG A 416 5.73 13.92 -31.34
CA ARG A 416 6.87 13.80 -30.39
C ARG A 416 7.09 12.37 -29.87
N PRO A 417 8.34 11.88 -29.80
CA PRO A 417 8.65 10.61 -29.17
C PRO A 417 8.45 10.71 -27.64
N PRO A 418 8.02 9.61 -26.98
CA PRO A 418 7.68 9.64 -25.56
C PRO A 418 8.95 9.70 -24.71
N GLY A 419 9.19 10.83 -24.03
CA GLY A 419 10.31 10.92 -23.09
C GLY A 419 10.89 12.31 -22.77
N LEU A 420 10.19 13.42 -23.01
CA LEU A 420 10.68 14.75 -22.63
C LEU A 420 9.60 15.51 -21.85
N VAL A 421 9.84 15.71 -20.56
CA VAL A 421 9.09 16.65 -19.72
C VAL A 421 9.67 18.04 -19.94
N ALA A 422 8.85 19.09 -19.87
CA ALA A 422 9.21 20.49 -20.15
C ALA A 422 10.18 21.13 -19.12
N ARG A 423 11.09 20.34 -18.51
CA ARG A 423 12.15 20.82 -17.63
C ARG A 423 13.56 20.70 -18.21
N ASP A 424 13.72 20.04 -19.37
CA ASP A 424 15.04 19.77 -19.99
C ASP A 424 15.39 20.67 -21.20
N LEU A 425 14.70 21.80 -21.39
CA LEU A 425 15.00 22.76 -22.47
C LEU A 425 15.66 24.06 -21.97
N ARG A 426 16.61 23.93 -21.04
CA ARG A 426 17.61 24.96 -20.78
C ARG A 426 18.91 24.30 -20.37
N ASP A 427 19.59 23.68 -21.32
CA ASP A 427 21.06 23.68 -21.36
C ASP A 427 21.55 23.08 -22.67
N HIS A 428 22.09 23.95 -23.53
CA HIS A 428 23.40 23.82 -24.17
C HIS A 428 23.50 24.84 -25.30
N SER A 429 24.08 26.00 -25.02
CA SER A 429 25.43 26.34 -25.52
C SER A 429 25.80 27.81 -25.27
N ARG A 430 26.97 27.97 -24.64
CA ARG A 430 27.88 29.15 -24.61
C ARG A 430 27.55 30.33 -23.69
N GLY A 431 28.42 30.49 -22.69
CA GLY A 431 28.74 31.77 -22.04
C GLY A 431 28.57 31.74 -20.52
N VAL A 432 29.66 31.54 -19.78
CA VAL A 432 29.71 31.76 -18.33
C VAL A 432 29.35 33.22 -18.06
N SER A 433 28.33 33.43 -17.23
CA SER A 433 27.95 34.75 -16.72
C SER A 433 27.73 34.62 -15.22
N ALA A 434 28.06 35.67 -14.47
CA ALA A 434 28.19 35.70 -13.01
C ALA A 434 26.88 35.44 -12.23
N GLY A 435 26.34 34.22 -12.35
CA GLY A 435 25.14 33.73 -11.67
C GLY A 435 25.33 32.38 -10.96
N ASP A 436 26.43 31.66 -11.22
CA ASP A 436 26.65 30.28 -10.75
C ASP A 436 27.47 30.17 -9.44
N LEU A 437 27.39 31.18 -8.57
CA LEU A 437 27.96 31.12 -7.21
C LEU A 437 26.87 31.19 -6.13
N ARG A 438 25.91 30.27 -6.19
CA ARG A 438 24.94 30.07 -5.09
C ARG A 438 24.80 28.59 -4.73
N ASP A 439 25.92 27.98 -4.34
CA ASP A 439 25.96 26.72 -3.58
C ASP A 439 27.02 26.77 -2.47
N HIS A 440 26.96 27.81 -1.62
CA HIS A 440 27.65 27.80 -0.32
C HIS A 440 26.67 28.10 0.82
N PRO A 441 26.75 27.37 1.96
CA PRO A 441 25.93 27.64 3.14
C PRO A 441 26.31 28.97 3.81
N PRO A 442 25.39 29.66 4.51
CA PRO A 442 25.69 30.93 5.15
C PRO A 442 26.55 30.73 6.40
N GLY A 443 27.70 31.42 6.44
CA GLY A 443 28.65 31.36 7.55
C GLY A 443 30.10 31.77 7.21
N THR A 444 30.41 32.13 5.98
CA THR A 444 31.77 32.50 5.55
C THR A 444 32.00 33.99 5.69
N SER A 445 33.00 34.41 6.47
CA SER A 445 33.43 35.81 6.53
C SER A 445 34.34 36.14 5.36
N ALA A 446 34.43 37.40 4.95
CA ALA A 446 35.31 37.84 3.87
C ALA A 446 36.83 37.69 4.17
N ARG A 447 37.20 37.15 5.35
CA ARG A 447 38.58 36.70 5.65
C ARG A 447 38.84 35.23 5.29
N ASP A 448 37.82 34.47 4.94
CA ASP A 448 37.92 33.03 4.65
C ASP A 448 38.00 32.71 3.14
N LEU A 449 38.05 33.72 2.28
CA LEU A 449 38.23 33.56 0.82
C LEU A 449 39.69 33.65 0.34
N GLN A 450 40.66 33.74 1.26
CA GLN A 450 42.09 33.80 0.89
C GLN A 450 42.82 32.44 0.88
N ASP A 451 42.20 31.37 1.36
CA ASP A 451 42.88 30.07 1.50
C ASP A 451 42.15 28.92 0.78
N SER A 452 41.84 29.07 -0.51
CA SER A 452 41.47 27.91 -1.35
C SER A 452 42.09 27.97 -2.75
N PRO A 453 42.75 26.88 -3.20
CA PRO A 453 43.56 26.87 -4.41
C PRO A 453 42.68 26.80 -5.66
N GLY A 454 42.69 27.85 -6.49
CA GLY A 454 42.04 27.80 -7.80
C GLY A 454 41.50 29.11 -8.40
N ALA A 455 41.60 30.26 -7.73
CA ALA A 455 41.14 31.53 -8.29
C ALA A 455 42.22 32.22 -9.15
N SER A 456 41.87 32.60 -10.38
CA SER A 456 42.75 33.35 -11.28
C SER A 456 42.66 34.86 -11.01
N ALA A 457 43.80 35.55 -11.04
CA ALA A 457 44.01 36.93 -10.58
C ALA A 457 43.37 38.06 -11.43
N ARG A 458 42.24 37.82 -12.09
CA ARG A 458 41.56 38.86 -12.90
C ARG A 458 40.16 39.25 -12.41
N ASP A 459 39.53 38.48 -11.53
CA ASP A 459 38.16 38.76 -11.08
C ASP A 459 38.10 39.61 -9.80
N VAL A 460 39.25 39.92 -9.20
CA VAL A 460 39.36 40.70 -7.95
C VAL A 460 39.50 42.22 -8.22
N GLN A 461 39.69 42.62 -9.47
CA GLN A 461 40.05 44.00 -9.81
C GLN A 461 38.85 44.89 -10.22
N ASP A 462 37.70 44.30 -10.59
CA ASP A 462 36.53 45.06 -11.06
C ASP A 462 35.51 45.43 -9.96
N SER A 463 35.63 44.89 -8.74
CA SER A 463 34.79 45.33 -7.60
C SER A 463 35.45 46.42 -6.73
N ALA A 464 36.73 46.76 -6.96
CA ALA A 464 37.45 47.73 -6.16
C ALA A 464 37.28 49.20 -6.61
N GLU A 465 36.60 49.47 -7.74
CA GLU A 465 36.44 50.85 -8.25
C GLU A 465 35.04 51.45 -8.11
N ALA A 466 34.07 50.73 -7.54
CA ALA A 466 32.72 51.25 -7.35
C ALA A 466 32.30 51.19 -5.87
N SER A 467 32.97 51.96 -5.01
CA SER A 467 32.41 52.64 -3.80
C SER A 467 33.54 53.13 -2.88
N GLY A 468 34.44 53.94 -3.42
CA GLY A 468 35.25 54.84 -2.62
C GLY A 468 34.60 56.22 -2.63
N ARG A 469 34.04 56.67 -1.50
CA ARG A 469 34.06 58.06 -1.01
C ARG A 469 33.36 58.18 0.35
N ASP A 470 33.95 59.05 1.16
CA ASP A 470 33.53 59.62 2.44
C ASP A 470 33.78 58.76 3.69
N LEU A 471 34.98 58.88 4.29
CA LEU A 471 35.37 59.86 5.34
C LEU A 471 34.79 59.45 6.72
N GLN A 472 35.56 58.70 7.52
CA GLN A 472 36.42 59.22 8.62
C GLN A 472 35.67 60.12 9.63
N ASP A 473 35.51 59.68 10.89
CA ASP A 473 36.34 60.15 12.03
C ASP A 473 35.87 59.57 13.39
N ARG A 474 36.85 59.34 14.29
CA ARG A 474 36.81 59.21 15.79
C ARG A 474 36.52 57.88 16.53
N SER A 475 37.63 57.21 16.86
CA SER A 475 38.16 56.68 18.14
C SER A 475 37.39 56.68 19.49
N PRO A 476 37.84 55.84 20.48
CA PRO A 476 37.01 55.16 21.49
C PRO A 476 37.33 55.48 22.97
N GLY A 477 36.51 54.92 23.89
CA GLY A 477 36.71 54.82 25.35
C GLY A 477 35.35 54.88 26.07
N ASP A 478 35.08 54.33 27.24
CA ASP A 478 35.83 53.57 28.26
C ASP A 478 34.80 53.20 29.36
N LEU A 479 35.03 52.14 30.16
CA LEU A 479 34.43 51.85 31.50
C LEU A 479 32.89 51.58 31.54
N GLY A 480 32.30 50.75 32.42
CA GLY A 480 32.68 50.05 33.64
C GLY A 480 31.41 49.81 34.48
N LEU A 481 31.22 48.58 34.99
CA LEU A 481 30.55 48.16 36.24
C LEU A 481 29.27 48.88 36.77
N GLY A 482 28.24 48.10 37.14
CA GLY A 482 27.28 48.54 38.16
C GLY A 482 25.98 47.72 38.26
N ALA A 483 25.78 47.02 39.38
CA ALA A 483 24.62 46.21 39.73
C ALA A 483 23.44 47.02 40.30
N GLY A 484 22.21 46.48 40.24
CA GLY A 484 21.24 46.60 41.35
C GLY A 484 19.81 47.11 41.07
N ASN A 485 18.86 46.17 41.23
CA ASN A 485 17.50 46.30 41.84
C ASN A 485 16.27 46.92 41.13
N ARG A 486 15.28 46.03 40.93
CA ARG A 486 13.85 46.03 41.38
C ARG A 486 12.87 47.17 41.02
N LEU A 487 11.84 46.75 40.26
CA LEU A 487 10.37 46.90 40.45
C LEU A 487 9.75 48.29 40.68
N LEU A 488 8.88 48.75 39.76
CA LEU A 488 7.40 48.83 39.90
C LEU A 488 6.73 49.52 38.69
N ALA A 489 5.40 49.44 38.64
CA ALA A 489 4.46 49.54 37.52
C ALA A 489 4.10 50.93 36.95
N ASP A 490 3.47 50.86 35.77
CA ASP A 490 2.45 51.72 35.13
C ASP A 490 2.79 53.10 34.52
N GLY A 491 2.36 53.25 33.25
CA GLY A 491 1.65 54.47 32.79
C GLY A 491 2.20 55.26 31.60
N ALA A 492 1.74 54.90 30.40
CA ALA A 492 1.39 55.78 29.26
C ALA A 492 2.47 56.56 28.45
N GLY A 493 2.59 56.19 27.16
CA GLY A 493 2.42 57.11 26.02
C GLY A 493 3.66 57.75 25.39
N GLY A 494 4.06 57.29 24.18
CA GLY A 494 4.98 58.06 23.32
C GLY A 494 5.62 57.29 22.15
N ARG A 495 4.93 57.29 21.00
CA ARG A 495 5.35 57.07 19.59
C ARG A 495 6.82 56.67 19.28
N SER A 496 7.00 55.57 18.53
CA SER A 496 8.13 55.38 17.61
C SER A 496 7.72 54.58 16.35
N PHE A 497 8.09 55.13 15.19
CA PHE A 497 8.36 54.41 13.92
C PHE A 497 9.64 53.57 14.16
N GLY A 498 9.93 52.39 13.63
CA GLY A 498 9.52 51.65 12.44
C GLY A 498 10.80 50.96 11.94
N GLU A 499 10.98 49.67 12.20
CA GLU A 499 12.06 48.84 11.61
C GLU A 499 11.72 47.35 11.75
N ASP A 500 11.84 46.64 10.62
CA ASP A 500 11.18 45.38 10.30
C ASP A 500 11.92 44.11 10.81
N PRO A 501 11.18 43.06 11.20
CA PRO A 501 11.74 41.74 11.49
C PRO A 501 12.13 40.98 10.20
N VAL A 502 13.32 40.39 10.24
CA VAL A 502 13.90 39.54 9.18
C VAL A 502 12.96 38.38 8.84
N HIS A 503 12.43 38.40 7.62
CA HIS A 503 11.68 37.32 7.00
C HIS A 503 12.58 36.09 6.79
N VAL A 504 12.31 35.02 7.54
CA VAL A 504 12.71 33.66 7.16
C VAL A 504 11.70 33.17 6.13
N THR A 505 12.12 33.08 4.88
CA THR A 505 11.33 32.49 3.79
C THR A 505 11.19 30.99 4.03
N LEU A 506 10.05 30.61 4.61
CA LEU A 506 9.52 29.25 4.52
C LEU A 506 9.16 28.98 3.06
N ASP A 507 9.78 27.96 2.47
CA ASP A 507 9.41 27.48 1.14
C ASP A 507 8.00 26.88 1.21
N ARG A 508 7.01 27.68 0.80
CA ARG A 508 5.59 27.35 0.76
C ARG A 508 5.31 26.58 -0.53
N ALA A 509 5.22 25.26 -0.39
CA ALA A 509 4.49 24.40 -1.33
C ALA A 509 3.40 23.59 -0.59
N TYR A 510 2.48 24.29 0.09
CA TYR A 510 1.16 23.77 0.44
C TYR A 510 0.14 24.88 0.21
N GLY A 511 -0.23 25.05 -1.06
CA GLY A 511 -1.41 25.80 -1.46
C GLY A 511 -2.63 24.90 -1.36
N GLY A 512 -3.38 25.05 -0.27
CA GLY A 512 -4.63 24.35 -0.02
C GLY A 512 -5.03 24.61 1.42
N GLU A 513 -6.00 25.51 1.59
CA GLU A 513 -6.70 25.94 2.80
C GLU A 513 -6.44 25.14 4.10
N SER A 514 -6.16 25.88 5.17
CA SER A 514 -6.19 25.44 6.57
C SER A 514 -7.41 24.55 6.86
N VAL A 515 -7.24 23.24 6.69
CA VAL A 515 -8.11 22.24 7.28
C VAL A 515 -7.81 22.28 8.76
N LEU A 516 -8.73 22.87 9.53
CA LEU A 516 -8.77 22.79 10.98
C LEU A 516 -8.37 21.36 11.39
N ASP A 517 -7.25 21.23 12.09
CA ASP A 517 -6.67 19.98 12.56
C ASP A 517 -7.72 19.23 13.38
N ARG A 518 -8.50 18.37 12.71
CA ARG A 518 -9.60 17.65 13.35
C ARG A 518 -9.02 16.44 14.03
N ALA A 519 -9.14 16.49 15.33
CA ALA A 519 -8.91 15.44 16.27
C ALA A 519 -10.02 14.36 16.10
N TYR A 520 -9.68 13.08 15.94
CA TYR A 520 -10.66 11.99 15.82
C TYR A 520 -10.49 10.90 16.88
N GLY A 521 -11.55 10.63 17.62
CA GLY A 521 -11.62 9.58 18.64
C GLY A 521 -11.83 8.20 18.02
N GLY A 522 -10.86 7.31 18.23
CA GLY A 522 -10.86 5.90 17.84
C GLY A 522 -9.45 5.32 18.02
N ASP A 523 -9.34 4.07 18.48
CA ASP A 523 -8.03 3.41 18.62
C ASP A 523 -7.55 2.83 17.28
N THR A 524 -8.42 2.65 16.29
CA THR A 524 -8.10 2.04 14.99
C THR A 524 -8.13 3.04 13.86
N VAL A 525 -7.03 3.08 13.11
CA VAL A 525 -6.86 4.00 11.97
C VAL A 525 -6.26 3.27 10.78
N ARG A 526 -6.52 3.79 9.59
CA ARG A 526 -5.80 3.43 8.37
C ARG A 526 -4.70 4.44 8.11
N VAL A 527 -3.49 3.95 7.95
CA VAL A 527 -2.32 4.74 7.61
C VAL A 527 -1.99 4.53 6.14
N THR A 528 -1.69 5.63 5.44
CA THR A 528 -1.08 5.62 4.10
C THR A 528 0.32 6.22 4.21
N LEU A 529 1.34 5.45 3.87
CA LEU A 529 2.74 5.81 3.93
C LEU A 529 3.18 6.40 2.59
N GLU A 530 3.99 7.46 2.63
CA GLU A 530 4.55 8.06 1.41
C GLU A 530 5.57 7.15 0.72
N ARG A 531 6.26 6.30 1.49
CA ARG A 531 7.20 5.29 0.98
C ARG A 531 6.74 3.89 1.37
N PRO A 532 6.87 2.88 0.48
CA PRO A 532 6.60 1.49 0.84
C PRO A 532 7.55 1.02 1.95
N LEU A 533 7.00 0.34 2.95
CA LEU A 533 7.78 -0.26 4.05
C LEU A 533 7.52 -1.78 4.16
N PRO A 534 8.53 -2.57 4.58
CA PRO A 534 8.38 -4.00 4.83
C PRO A 534 7.73 -4.26 6.20
N LEU A 535 6.40 -4.11 6.25
CA LEU A 535 5.62 -4.30 7.48
C LEU A 535 5.04 -5.71 7.58
N ARG A 536 4.90 -6.18 8.82
CA ARG A 536 4.17 -7.39 9.21
C ARG A 536 3.09 -7.05 10.24
N ILE A 537 2.12 -7.96 10.38
CA ILE A 537 1.16 -7.93 11.49
C ILE A 537 1.97 -8.00 12.80
N GLY A 538 1.55 -7.22 13.80
CA GLY A 538 2.20 -7.14 15.11
C GLY A 538 3.43 -6.24 15.18
N ASP A 539 3.88 -5.65 14.05
CA ASP A 539 4.95 -4.65 14.10
C ASP A 539 4.56 -3.48 15.01
N ARG A 540 5.50 -3.12 15.89
CA ARG A 540 5.41 -1.93 16.73
C ARG A 540 6.10 -0.76 16.03
N ALA A 541 5.40 0.36 15.96
CA ALA A 541 5.87 1.59 15.34
C ALA A 541 5.46 2.79 16.20
N LEU A 542 5.90 3.97 15.81
CA LEU A 542 5.58 5.22 16.47
C LEU A 542 5.10 6.25 15.44
N LEU A 543 3.98 6.91 15.73
CA LEU A 543 3.56 8.11 15.02
C LEU A 543 3.96 9.33 15.85
N ARG A 544 4.54 10.32 15.18
CA ARG A 544 4.94 11.58 15.80
C ARG A 544 4.35 12.74 15.03
N ASP A 545 3.68 13.63 15.75
CA ASP A 545 3.32 14.93 15.20
C ASP A 545 4.53 15.88 15.32
N PRO A 546 5.13 16.35 14.21
CA PRO A 546 6.21 17.31 14.27
C PRO A 546 5.79 18.66 14.90
N GLY A 547 4.50 19.03 14.82
CA GLY A 547 3.97 20.27 15.37
C GLY A 547 3.76 20.21 16.89
N SER A 548 2.84 19.37 17.36
CA SER A 548 2.52 19.25 18.80
C SER A 548 3.51 18.42 19.61
N ARG A 549 4.47 17.75 18.95
CA ARG A 549 5.44 16.81 19.56
C ARG A 549 4.78 15.64 20.28
N ARG A 550 3.50 15.38 20.05
CA ARG A 550 2.80 14.22 20.60
C ARG A 550 3.25 12.96 19.85
N VAL A 551 3.28 11.86 20.61
CA VAL A 551 3.63 10.53 20.10
C VAL A 551 2.50 9.56 20.37
N TRP A 552 2.32 8.63 19.44
CA TRP A 552 1.41 7.49 19.58
C TRP A 552 2.18 6.23 19.26
N GLY A 553 2.13 5.24 20.16
CA GLY A 553 2.50 3.87 19.84
C GLY A 553 1.53 3.30 18.83
N VAL A 554 2.06 2.50 17.91
CA VAL A 554 1.30 1.87 16.84
C VAL A 554 1.52 0.37 16.87
N THR A 555 0.44 -0.40 16.73
CA THR A 555 0.48 -1.83 16.44
C THR A 555 -0.14 -2.09 15.08
N VAL A 556 0.61 -2.71 14.18
CA VAL A 556 0.11 -3.05 12.83
C VAL A 556 -0.87 -4.23 12.92
N LEU A 557 -2.10 -4.05 12.44
CA LEU A 557 -3.15 -5.09 12.49
C LEU A 557 -3.33 -5.78 11.14
N ASP A 558 -3.27 -5.02 10.04
CA ASP A 558 -3.39 -5.58 8.68
C ASP A 558 -2.55 -4.78 7.68
N VAL A 559 -1.65 -5.47 6.99
CA VAL A 559 -0.75 -4.91 5.98
C VAL A 559 -1.32 -4.98 4.56
N ARG A 560 -2.46 -5.64 4.37
CA ARG A 560 -3.23 -5.73 3.12
C ARG A 560 -4.70 -5.39 3.35
N PRO A 561 -4.98 -4.17 3.82
CA PRO A 561 -6.32 -3.79 4.22
C PRO A 561 -7.28 -3.63 3.02
N PRO A 562 -8.54 -4.08 3.10
CA PRO A 562 -9.50 -4.03 1.99
C PRO A 562 -9.91 -2.59 1.65
N ALA A 563 -10.34 -2.36 0.41
CA ALA A 563 -10.75 -1.03 -0.05
C ALA A 563 -12.05 -0.54 0.63
N LEU A 564 -12.05 0.68 1.15
CA LEU A 564 -13.22 1.30 1.80
C LEU A 564 -14.09 2.03 0.77
N ARG A 565 -14.83 1.29 -0.06
CA ARG A 565 -15.58 1.84 -1.21
C ARG A 565 -17.01 2.34 -0.89
N ARG A 566 -17.67 1.79 0.14
CA ARG A 566 -19.10 2.05 0.43
C ARG A 566 -19.27 2.88 1.71
N ARG A 567 -20.39 3.60 1.84
CA ARG A 567 -20.77 4.26 3.10
C ARG A 567 -20.84 3.22 4.24
N GLY A 568 -20.29 3.58 5.40
CA GLY A 568 -20.20 2.68 6.56
C GLY A 568 -19.13 1.59 6.48
N ALA A 569 -18.37 1.47 5.37
CA ALA A 569 -17.29 0.48 5.26
C ALA A 569 -16.18 0.70 6.31
N ALA A 570 -15.85 1.95 6.62
CA ALA A 570 -14.85 2.28 7.65
C ALA A 570 -15.29 1.80 9.05
N ARG A 571 -16.57 2.02 9.41
CA ARG A 571 -17.12 1.58 10.70
C ARG A 571 -17.12 0.05 10.83
N ARG A 572 -17.63 -0.67 9.83
CA ARG A 572 -17.58 -2.14 9.82
C ARG A 572 -16.14 -2.65 9.92
N ARG A 573 -15.22 -1.96 9.24
CA ARG A 573 -13.81 -2.30 9.33
C ARG A 573 -13.25 -2.08 10.73
N ALA A 574 -13.62 -0.99 11.41
CA ALA A 574 -13.23 -0.76 12.80
C ALA A 574 -13.78 -1.85 13.74
N GLU A 575 -15.03 -2.29 13.54
CA GLU A 575 -15.65 -3.40 14.29
C GLU A 575 -14.88 -4.71 14.09
N GLU A 576 -14.46 -5.03 12.86
CA GLU A 576 -13.61 -6.20 12.57
C GLU A 576 -12.25 -6.09 13.28
N LEU A 577 -11.61 -4.92 13.22
CA LEU A 577 -10.27 -4.70 13.79
C LEU A 577 -10.28 -4.68 15.33
N ALA A 578 -11.41 -4.33 15.96
CA ALA A 578 -11.55 -4.31 17.41
C ALA A 578 -11.31 -5.69 18.04
N ALA A 579 -11.61 -6.77 17.32
CA ALA A 579 -11.38 -8.15 17.77
C ALA A 579 -9.93 -8.62 17.61
N LEU A 580 -9.09 -7.89 16.87
CA LEU A 580 -7.69 -8.26 16.66
C LEU A 580 -6.83 -7.72 17.80
N ASP A 581 -6.01 -8.55 18.43
CA ASP A 581 -5.05 -8.13 19.46
C ASP A 581 -3.72 -7.60 18.87
N GLY A 582 -3.47 -7.89 17.58
CA GLY A 582 -2.23 -7.55 16.90
C GLY A 582 -1.15 -8.64 17.03
N VAL A 583 -1.47 -9.79 17.60
CA VAL A 583 -0.60 -10.97 17.59
C VAL A 583 -0.76 -11.70 16.26
N PRO A 584 0.33 -12.03 15.53
CA PRO A 584 0.22 -12.77 14.28
C PRO A 584 -0.30 -14.20 14.52
N ASP A 585 -1.46 -14.51 13.97
CA ASP A 585 -2.04 -15.86 13.93
C ASP A 585 -2.45 -16.19 12.48
N GLY A 586 -1.73 -17.12 11.87
CA GLY A 586 -1.99 -17.55 10.48
C GLY A 586 -3.37 -18.17 10.29
N GLU A 587 -3.85 -18.96 11.24
CA GLU A 587 -5.13 -19.65 11.14
C GLU A 587 -6.29 -18.67 11.35
N ALA A 588 -6.14 -17.71 12.26
CA ALA A 588 -7.10 -16.61 12.41
C ALA A 588 -7.14 -15.72 11.16
N GLU A 589 -5.99 -15.42 10.57
CA GLU A 589 -5.90 -14.61 9.37
C GLU A 589 -6.50 -15.32 8.15
N LEU A 590 -6.29 -16.64 8.03
CA LEU A 590 -6.91 -17.47 6.99
C LEU A 590 -8.43 -17.52 7.16
N ARG A 591 -8.94 -17.73 8.38
CA ARG A 591 -10.39 -17.63 8.69
C ARG A 591 -10.98 -16.30 8.28
N ARG A 592 -10.29 -15.20 8.57
CA ARG A 592 -10.75 -13.84 8.26
C ARG A 592 -10.80 -13.56 6.76
N ARG A 593 -9.83 -14.08 6.00
CA ARG A 593 -9.72 -13.88 4.55
C ARG A 593 -10.51 -14.90 3.73
N GLY A 594 -10.83 -16.07 4.30
CA GLY A 594 -11.49 -17.19 3.65
C GLY A 594 -10.58 -17.96 2.70
N ILE A 595 -9.94 -17.26 1.75
CA ILE A 595 -8.94 -17.82 0.82
C ILE A 595 -7.75 -16.86 0.75
N ALA A 596 -6.54 -17.41 0.82
CA ALA A 596 -5.32 -16.62 0.70
C ALA A 596 -4.19 -17.44 0.06
N ARG A 597 -3.14 -16.74 -0.36
CA ARG A 597 -1.90 -17.39 -0.80
C ARG A 597 -1.00 -17.66 0.41
N ARG A 598 -0.45 -18.88 0.51
CA ARG A 598 0.40 -19.31 1.64
C ARG A 598 1.64 -18.43 1.79
N ASP A 599 2.28 -18.09 0.67
CA ASP A 599 3.43 -17.19 0.62
C ASP A 599 3.07 -15.76 1.02
N GLU A 600 1.87 -15.28 0.69
CA GLU A 600 1.41 -13.96 1.11
C GLU A 600 1.19 -13.92 2.63
N LEU A 601 0.52 -14.92 3.21
CA LEU A 601 0.31 -15.04 4.66
C LEU A 601 1.65 -15.09 5.42
N ALA A 602 2.61 -15.88 4.93
CA ALA A 602 3.96 -15.90 5.48
C ALA A 602 4.64 -14.51 5.41
N ALA A 603 4.49 -13.80 4.29
CA ALA A 603 5.05 -12.46 4.13
C ALA A 603 4.39 -11.40 5.02
N MET A 604 3.14 -11.61 5.44
CA MET A 604 2.45 -10.80 6.47
C MET A 604 2.93 -11.12 7.91
N GLY A 605 3.75 -12.15 8.09
CA GLY A 605 4.19 -12.64 9.40
C GLY A 605 3.24 -13.65 10.05
N ALA A 606 2.26 -14.17 9.29
CA ALA A 606 1.22 -15.08 9.78
C ALA A 606 1.25 -16.42 9.01
N PRO A 607 2.35 -17.20 9.09
CA PRO A 607 2.45 -18.46 8.35
C PRO A 607 1.37 -19.46 8.80
N VAL A 608 0.86 -20.24 7.84
CA VAL A 608 -0.16 -21.27 8.09
C VAL A 608 0.40 -22.67 7.93
N THR A 609 -0.23 -23.59 8.67
CA THR A 609 0.05 -25.03 8.58
C THR A 609 -0.87 -25.74 7.59
N ALA A 610 -2.01 -25.12 7.25
CA ALA A 610 -2.96 -25.64 6.27
C ALA A 610 -2.30 -26.03 4.93
N GLU A 611 -2.72 -27.18 4.41
CA GLU A 611 -2.27 -27.67 3.11
C GLU A 611 -2.90 -26.85 1.96
N PRO A 612 -2.17 -26.60 0.87
CA PRO A 612 -2.73 -25.89 -0.27
C PRO A 612 -3.87 -26.67 -0.93
N VAL A 613 -4.98 -25.97 -1.20
CA VAL A 613 -6.12 -26.52 -1.95
C VAL A 613 -5.88 -26.50 -3.47
N ALA A 614 -5.07 -25.56 -3.96
CA ALA A 614 -4.65 -25.47 -5.36
C ALA A 614 -3.37 -24.63 -5.50
N GLY A 615 -2.28 -25.21 -6.01
CA GLY A 615 -1.01 -24.50 -6.16
C GLY A 615 -0.50 -23.96 -4.80
N ALA A 616 -0.43 -22.63 -4.65
CA ALA A 616 -0.05 -21.96 -3.41
C ALA A 616 -1.25 -21.44 -2.59
N TRP A 617 -2.48 -21.66 -3.06
CA TRP A 617 -3.70 -21.21 -2.39
C TRP A 617 -4.06 -22.12 -1.23
N VAL A 618 -4.38 -21.51 -0.10
CA VAL A 618 -4.95 -22.15 1.09
C VAL A 618 -6.32 -21.54 1.34
N ALA A 619 -7.22 -22.33 1.94
CA ALA A 619 -8.57 -21.89 2.28
C ALA A 619 -8.91 -22.32 3.70
N ASP A 620 -9.68 -21.48 4.39
CA ASP A 620 -10.31 -21.87 5.64
C ASP A 620 -11.29 -23.04 5.38
N PRO A 621 -11.25 -24.14 6.15
CA PRO A 621 -12.09 -25.30 5.90
C PRO A 621 -13.59 -24.99 5.89
N VAL A 622 -14.07 -24.12 6.79
CA VAL A 622 -15.50 -23.78 6.88
C VAL A 622 -15.93 -22.94 5.67
N HIS A 623 -15.11 -21.95 5.30
CA HIS A 623 -15.35 -21.15 4.10
C HIS A 623 -15.28 -21.98 2.82
N TRP A 624 -14.34 -22.91 2.72
CA TRP A 624 -14.16 -23.78 1.56
C TRP A 624 -15.38 -24.68 1.33
N GLU A 625 -15.95 -25.24 2.39
CA GLU A 625 -17.14 -26.08 2.28
C GLU A 625 -18.39 -25.26 1.94
N SER A 626 -18.50 -24.03 2.46
CA SER A 626 -19.54 -23.08 2.05
C SER A 626 -19.45 -22.74 0.55
N LEU A 627 -18.24 -22.52 0.02
CA LEU A 627 -18.03 -22.30 -1.41
C LEU A 627 -18.37 -23.53 -2.25
N ARG A 628 -18.10 -24.73 -1.74
CA ARG A 628 -18.47 -25.99 -2.41
C ARG A 628 -19.99 -26.13 -2.53
N ALA A 629 -20.73 -25.83 -1.46
CA ALA A 629 -22.20 -25.82 -1.50
C ALA A 629 -22.72 -24.79 -2.53
N ARG A 630 -22.19 -23.57 -2.49
CA ARG A 630 -22.55 -22.49 -3.44
C ARG A 630 -22.18 -22.83 -4.88
N LEU A 631 -21.10 -23.58 -5.12
CA LEU A 631 -20.73 -24.05 -6.46
C LEU A 631 -21.85 -24.92 -7.05
N VAL A 632 -22.35 -25.88 -6.27
CA VAL A 632 -23.45 -26.74 -6.70
C VAL A 632 -24.71 -25.92 -6.97
N GLU A 633 -25.06 -25.00 -6.08
CA GLU A 633 -26.22 -24.10 -6.26
C GLU A 633 -26.13 -23.28 -7.55
N VAL A 634 -24.97 -22.65 -7.81
CA VAL A 634 -24.76 -21.80 -8.99
C VAL A 634 -24.84 -22.61 -10.28
N VAL A 635 -24.21 -23.78 -10.33
CA VAL A 635 -24.22 -24.63 -11.54
C VAL A 635 -25.60 -25.23 -11.79
N THR A 636 -26.31 -25.64 -10.74
CA THR A 636 -27.69 -26.13 -10.86
C THR A 636 -28.63 -25.02 -11.32
N ALA A 637 -28.57 -23.83 -10.70
CA ALA A 637 -29.40 -22.69 -11.11
C ALA A 637 -29.12 -22.26 -12.56
N HIS A 638 -27.87 -22.34 -13.01
CA HIS A 638 -27.53 -22.09 -14.43
C HIS A 638 -28.14 -23.15 -15.36
N ALA A 639 -28.06 -24.43 -14.99
CA ALA A 639 -28.65 -25.51 -15.75
C ALA A 639 -30.19 -25.37 -15.87
N GLU A 640 -30.86 -24.98 -14.79
CA GLU A 640 -32.31 -24.71 -14.79
C GLU A 640 -32.68 -23.48 -15.65
N ALA A 641 -31.87 -22.42 -15.59
CA ALA A 641 -32.10 -21.21 -16.38
C ALA A 641 -31.79 -21.41 -17.88
N SER A 642 -30.92 -22.38 -18.22
CA SER A 642 -30.50 -22.67 -19.59
C SER A 642 -30.52 -24.19 -19.87
N PRO A 643 -31.70 -24.83 -19.97
CA PRO A 643 -31.79 -26.29 -20.12
C PRO A 643 -31.08 -26.83 -21.38
N HIS A 644 -30.99 -26.03 -22.44
CA HIS A 644 -30.31 -26.39 -23.68
C HIS A 644 -28.78 -26.16 -23.65
N ASP A 645 -28.24 -25.40 -22.68
CA ASP A 645 -26.78 -25.25 -22.45
C ASP A 645 -26.47 -25.26 -20.94
N PRO A 646 -26.59 -26.42 -20.26
CA PRO A 646 -26.50 -26.49 -18.79
C PRO A 646 -25.05 -26.47 -18.26
N GLY A 647 -24.07 -26.19 -19.12
CA GLY A 647 -22.66 -26.24 -18.76
C GLY A 647 -22.11 -24.87 -18.41
N MET A 648 -21.48 -24.71 -17.25
CA MET A 648 -20.71 -23.50 -16.93
C MET A 648 -19.21 -23.71 -17.16
N SER A 649 -18.57 -22.78 -17.83
CA SER A 649 -17.11 -22.73 -17.92
C SER A 649 -16.49 -22.40 -16.56
N ALA A 650 -15.23 -22.81 -16.36
CA ALA A 650 -14.51 -22.49 -15.12
C ALA A 650 -14.40 -20.98 -14.87
N GLU A 651 -14.35 -20.15 -15.93
CA GLU A 651 -14.27 -18.69 -15.79
C GLU A 651 -15.61 -18.08 -15.34
N GLU A 652 -16.74 -18.57 -15.85
CA GLU A 652 -18.07 -18.14 -15.41
C GLU A 652 -18.29 -18.49 -13.93
N VAL A 653 -17.89 -19.70 -13.54
CA VAL A 653 -17.96 -20.13 -12.13
C VAL A 653 -17.05 -19.28 -11.24
N ARG A 654 -15.81 -19.02 -11.67
CA ARG A 654 -14.87 -18.16 -10.94
C ARG A 654 -15.48 -16.79 -10.68
N GLN A 655 -16.10 -16.18 -11.70
CA GLN A 655 -16.75 -14.88 -11.57
C GLN A 655 -17.99 -14.93 -10.67
N ALA A 656 -18.85 -15.94 -10.83
CA ALA A 656 -20.07 -16.10 -10.03
C ALA A 656 -19.79 -16.32 -8.53
N LEU A 657 -18.75 -17.08 -8.21
CA LEU A 657 -18.32 -17.33 -6.82
C LEU A 657 -17.39 -16.24 -6.26
N GLY A 658 -16.90 -15.33 -7.11
CA GLY A 658 -15.96 -14.27 -6.72
C GLY A 658 -14.57 -14.80 -6.37
N LEU A 659 -14.14 -15.91 -6.98
CA LEU A 659 -12.85 -16.54 -6.68
C LEU A 659 -11.68 -15.76 -7.30
N PRO A 660 -10.54 -15.68 -6.60
CA PRO A 660 -9.38 -14.93 -7.08
C PRO A 660 -8.65 -15.60 -8.25
N ASP A 661 -8.76 -16.93 -8.37
CA ASP A 661 -8.01 -17.72 -9.34
C ASP A 661 -8.89 -18.83 -9.93
N ARG A 662 -8.67 -19.16 -11.21
CA ARG A 662 -9.42 -20.21 -11.92
C ARG A 662 -9.10 -21.61 -11.40
N SER A 663 -7.87 -21.87 -10.95
CA SER A 663 -7.45 -23.19 -10.43
C SER A 663 -8.26 -23.65 -9.21
N LEU A 664 -8.81 -22.70 -8.45
CA LEU A 664 -9.68 -22.98 -7.31
C LEU A 664 -11.00 -23.64 -7.72
N VAL A 665 -11.49 -23.36 -8.94
CA VAL A 665 -12.74 -23.96 -9.44
C VAL A 665 -12.58 -25.45 -9.64
N ASP A 666 -11.44 -25.88 -10.19
CA ASP A 666 -11.17 -27.29 -10.41
C ASP A 666 -11.07 -28.04 -9.07
N ALA A 667 -10.36 -27.48 -8.09
CA ALA A 667 -10.24 -28.04 -6.75
C ALA A 667 -11.58 -28.09 -5.98
N LEU A 668 -12.46 -27.08 -6.17
CA LEU A 668 -13.82 -27.11 -5.59
C LEU A 668 -14.69 -28.21 -6.23
N ALA A 669 -14.49 -28.53 -7.50
CA ALA A 669 -15.35 -29.49 -8.20
C ALA A 669 -15.07 -30.95 -7.79
N GLU A 670 -13.85 -31.31 -7.39
CA GLU A 670 -13.42 -32.71 -7.17
C GLU A 670 -14.28 -33.52 -6.19
N ARG A 671 -14.92 -32.87 -5.20
CA ARG A 671 -15.78 -33.52 -4.20
C ARG A 671 -17.24 -33.07 -4.28
N THR A 672 -17.71 -32.77 -5.48
CA THR A 672 -19.10 -32.39 -5.75
C THR A 672 -19.77 -33.41 -6.66
N PRO A 673 -21.12 -33.51 -6.65
CA PRO A 673 -21.85 -34.35 -7.58
C PRO A 673 -21.86 -33.81 -9.03
N LEU A 674 -21.18 -32.69 -9.31
CA LEU A 674 -21.19 -32.05 -10.62
C LEU A 674 -20.41 -32.88 -11.65
N GLY A 675 -21.01 -33.06 -12.81
CA GLY A 675 -20.35 -33.67 -13.98
C GLY A 675 -19.46 -32.67 -14.72
N ARG A 676 -18.63 -33.20 -15.62
CA ARG A 676 -17.86 -32.42 -16.59
C ARG A 676 -18.23 -32.83 -18.01
N SER A 677 -18.59 -31.86 -18.84
CA SER A 677 -18.81 -32.06 -20.27
C SER A 677 -18.00 -31.05 -21.07
N ARG A 678 -17.09 -31.53 -21.92
CA ARG A 678 -16.19 -30.69 -22.74
C ARG A 678 -15.45 -29.60 -21.93
N GLY A 679 -15.05 -29.91 -20.69
CA GLY A 679 -14.35 -28.98 -19.80
C GLY A 679 -15.25 -27.95 -19.08
N ARG A 680 -16.58 -28.04 -19.23
CA ARG A 680 -17.58 -27.24 -18.49
C ARG A 680 -18.18 -28.07 -17.36
N LEU A 681 -18.46 -27.44 -16.23
CA LEU A 681 -19.15 -28.04 -15.09
C LEU A 681 -20.65 -28.07 -15.35
N THR A 682 -21.32 -29.17 -15.00
CA THR A 682 -22.75 -29.30 -15.24
C THR A 682 -23.43 -30.14 -14.16
N ALA A 683 -24.66 -29.76 -13.80
CA ALA A 683 -25.48 -30.50 -12.83
C ALA A 683 -26.39 -31.55 -13.51
N ALA A 684 -26.66 -31.41 -14.81
CA ALA A 684 -27.55 -32.27 -15.57
C ALA A 684 -27.14 -32.30 -17.06
N PRO A 685 -27.42 -33.39 -17.81
CA PRO A 685 -27.23 -33.39 -19.26
C PRO A 685 -28.14 -32.36 -19.95
N PRO A 686 -27.78 -31.85 -21.14
CA PRO A 686 -28.60 -30.89 -21.88
C PRO A 686 -29.96 -31.48 -22.24
N GLU A 687 -31.03 -30.74 -21.94
CA GLU A 687 -32.37 -31.07 -22.40
C GLU A 687 -32.48 -30.76 -23.89
N LEU A 688 -32.98 -31.73 -24.65
CA LEU A 688 -33.21 -31.56 -26.08
C LEU A 688 -34.49 -30.77 -26.29
N ALA A 689 -34.42 -29.70 -27.08
CA ALA A 689 -35.61 -29.00 -27.53
C ALA A 689 -36.57 -29.99 -28.24
N PRO A 690 -37.90 -29.89 -28.05
CA PRO A 690 -38.88 -30.78 -28.71
C PRO A 690 -38.73 -30.81 -30.24
N GLY A 691 -38.26 -29.71 -30.84
CA GLY A 691 -37.93 -29.62 -32.26
C GLY A 691 -36.84 -30.61 -32.70
N VAL A 692 -35.88 -30.94 -31.83
CA VAL A 692 -34.81 -31.91 -32.10
C VAL A 692 -35.40 -33.32 -32.22
N GLU A 693 -36.36 -33.67 -31.37
CA GLU A 693 -37.03 -34.98 -31.46
C GLU A 693 -37.87 -35.07 -32.74
N ARG A 694 -38.49 -33.96 -33.18
CA ARG A 694 -39.16 -33.90 -34.48
C ARG A 694 -38.17 -34.09 -35.63
N LEU A 695 -37.01 -33.44 -35.56
CA LEU A 695 -35.94 -33.58 -36.55
C LEU A 695 -35.39 -35.01 -36.62
N ARG A 696 -35.28 -35.71 -35.48
CA ARG A 696 -34.90 -37.13 -35.42
C ARG A 696 -35.90 -38.03 -36.12
N ARG A 697 -37.21 -37.76 -35.99
CA ARG A 697 -38.25 -38.48 -36.75
C ARG A 697 -38.16 -38.20 -38.25
N ASP A 698 -37.94 -36.95 -38.65
CA ASP A 698 -37.76 -36.57 -40.05
C ASP A 698 -36.56 -37.33 -40.66
N TRP A 699 -35.45 -37.44 -39.92
CA TRP A 699 -34.27 -38.21 -40.33
C TRP A 699 -34.44 -39.73 -40.33
N ALA A 700 -35.41 -40.28 -39.60
CA ALA A 700 -35.70 -41.71 -39.67
C ALA A 700 -36.24 -42.09 -41.06
N ALA A 701 -37.02 -41.20 -41.69
CA ALA A 701 -37.53 -41.39 -43.05
C ALA A 701 -36.49 -41.00 -44.12
N ALA A 702 -35.72 -39.94 -43.90
CA ALA A 702 -34.73 -39.44 -44.85
C ALA A 702 -33.39 -39.09 -44.15
N PRO A 703 -32.48 -40.07 -43.96
CA PRO A 703 -31.25 -39.88 -43.16
C PRO A 703 -30.25 -38.84 -43.69
N PHE A 704 -30.34 -38.49 -44.97
CA PHE A 704 -29.45 -37.53 -45.65
C PHE A 704 -30.16 -36.23 -46.04
N ALA A 705 -31.38 -36.01 -45.54
CA ALA A 705 -32.11 -34.76 -45.73
C ALA A 705 -31.72 -33.77 -44.62
N ALA A 706 -30.79 -32.87 -44.91
CA ALA A 706 -30.49 -31.77 -44.00
C ALA A 706 -31.63 -30.74 -44.03
N PRO A 707 -32.18 -30.32 -42.88
CA PRO A 707 -33.19 -29.26 -42.83
C PRO A 707 -32.62 -27.95 -43.40
N ASP A 708 -33.50 -27.11 -43.95
CA ASP A 708 -33.15 -25.75 -44.34
C ASP A 708 -33.44 -24.76 -43.20
N ALA A 709 -33.05 -23.49 -43.39
CA ALA A 709 -33.22 -22.47 -42.36
C ALA A 709 -34.71 -22.21 -42.01
N ALA A 710 -35.60 -22.31 -43.00
CA ALA A 710 -37.04 -22.13 -42.79
C ALA A 710 -37.60 -23.26 -41.92
N ARG A 711 -37.20 -24.50 -42.18
CA ARG A 711 -37.60 -25.68 -41.41
C ARG A 711 -37.04 -25.65 -39.99
N LEU A 712 -35.78 -25.23 -39.82
CA LEU A 712 -35.20 -25.05 -38.48
C LEU A 712 -35.96 -23.99 -37.68
N ALA A 713 -36.31 -22.86 -38.31
CA ALA A 713 -37.12 -21.81 -37.70
C ALA A 713 -38.55 -22.29 -37.36
N GLU A 714 -39.19 -23.06 -38.23
CA GLU A 714 -40.52 -23.67 -37.99
C GLU A 714 -40.50 -24.61 -36.78
N LEU A 715 -39.42 -25.39 -36.63
CA LEU A 715 -39.21 -26.28 -35.49
C LEU A 715 -38.79 -25.54 -34.21
N GLY A 716 -38.64 -24.21 -34.27
CA GLY A 716 -38.19 -23.38 -33.17
C GLY A 716 -36.74 -23.64 -32.76
N LEU A 717 -35.92 -24.23 -33.65
CA LEU A 717 -34.54 -24.59 -33.35
C LEU A 717 -33.60 -23.44 -33.69
N ASP A 718 -32.93 -22.90 -32.68
CA ASP A 718 -31.87 -21.92 -32.84
C ASP A 718 -30.47 -22.58 -32.87
N GLY A 719 -29.42 -21.75 -32.97
CA GLY A 719 -28.04 -22.24 -33.00
C GLY A 719 -27.60 -22.97 -31.72
N ARG A 720 -28.20 -22.63 -30.56
CA ARG A 720 -27.94 -23.24 -29.26
C ARG A 720 -28.61 -24.61 -29.17
N ASP A 721 -29.85 -24.75 -29.63
CA ASP A 721 -30.55 -26.05 -29.66
C ASP A 721 -29.81 -27.08 -30.52
N LEU A 722 -29.28 -26.63 -31.66
CA LEU A 722 -28.47 -27.48 -32.53
C LEU A 722 -27.11 -27.83 -31.89
N ALA A 723 -26.51 -26.91 -31.15
CA ALA A 723 -25.28 -27.18 -30.40
C ALA A 723 -25.53 -28.15 -29.22
N ALA A 724 -26.68 -28.05 -28.55
CA ALA A 724 -27.14 -28.95 -27.50
C ALA A 724 -27.33 -30.37 -28.03
N ALA A 725 -28.03 -30.50 -29.16
CA ALA A 725 -28.25 -31.77 -29.85
C ALA A 725 -26.95 -32.40 -30.36
N GLU A 726 -25.99 -31.59 -30.81
CA GLU A 726 -24.64 -32.03 -31.19
C GLU A 726 -23.84 -32.50 -29.96
N ALA A 727 -23.95 -31.78 -28.82
CA ALA A 727 -23.32 -32.15 -27.57
C ALA A 727 -23.86 -33.46 -26.97
N ALA A 728 -25.18 -33.68 -27.09
CA ALA A 728 -25.84 -34.91 -26.71
C ALA A 728 -25.66 -36.05 -27.73
N GLY A 729 -24.95 -35.82 -28.84
CA GLY A 729 -24.62 -36.86 -29.82
C GLY A 729 -25.80 -37.27 -30.70
N HIS A 730 -26.81 -36.42 -30.89
CA HIS A 730 -27.95 -36.69 -31.78
C HIS A 730 -27.73 -36.22 -33.22
N LEU A 731 -26.89 -35.21 -33.43
CA LEU A 731 -26.55 -34.70 -34.75
C LEU A 731 -25.05 -34.42 -34.91
N VAL A 732 -24.62 -34.35 -36.16
CA VAL A 732 -23.29 -33.88 -36.58
C VAL A 732 -23.45 -32.69 -37.52
N ARG A 733 -22.64 -31.65 -37.31
CA ARG A 733 -22.59 -30.47 -38.17
C ARG A 733 -21.47 -30.62 -39.20
N LEU A 734 -21.84 -30.67 -40.47
CA LEU A 734 -20.89 -30.90 -41.57
C LEU A 734 -20.33 -29.59 -42.15
N ALA A 735 -21.19 -28.57 -42.21
CA ALA A 735 -20.88 -27.21 -42.66
C ALA A 735 -21.90 -26.23 -42.05
N PRO A 736 -21.70 -24.90 -42.14
CA PRO A 736 -22.69 -23.91 -41.71
C PRO A 736 -24.05 -24.18 -42.37
N GLY A 737 -25.10 -24.39 -41.55
CA GLY A 737 -26.45 -24.69 -42.03
C GLY A 737 -26.69 -26.10 -42.57
N VAL A 738 -25.72 -27.03 -42.41
CA VAL A 738 -25.85 -28.44 -42.80
C VAL A 738 -25.66 -29.33 -41.58
N VAL A 739 -26.78 -29.74 -40.98
CA VAL A 739 -26.86 -30.68 -39.87
C VAL A 739 -27.46 -32.00 -40.33
N LEU A 740 -26.85 -33.12 -39.92
CA LEU A 740 -27.30 -34.48 -40.20
C LEU A 740 -27.31 -35.29 -38.90
N PRO A 741 -28.03 -36.43 -38.83
CA PRO A 741 -27.95 -37.30 -37.65
C PRO A 741 -26.52 -37.83 -37.46
N THR A 742 -26.08 -38.05 -36.22
CA THR A 742 -24.68 -38.42 -35.89
C THR A 742 -24.15 -39.60 -36.69
N GLY A 743 -24.96 -40.63 -36.93
CA GLY A 743 -24.58 -41.80 -37.73
C GLY A 743 -24.69 -41.63 -39.25
N ALA A 744 -24.94 -40.42 -39.76
CA ALA A 744 -25.04 -40.17 -41.20
C ALA A 744 -23.73 -40.43 -41.96
N PRO A 745 -22.54 -40.01 -41.49
CA PRO A 745 -21.29 -40.28 -42.19
C PRO A 745 -21.03 -41.77 -42.40
N GLU A 746 -21.25 -42.62 -41.39
CA GLU A 746 -21.06 -44.06 -41.46
C GLU A 746 -22.07 -44.71 -42.39
N ARG A 747 -23.35 -44.32 -42.30
CA ARG A 747 -24.38 -44.79 -43.25
C ARG A 747 -24.08 -44.37 -44.68
N ALA A 748 -23.55 -43.16 -44.89
CA ALA A 748 -23.15 -42.69 -46.20
C ALA A 748 -22.03 -43.55 -46.77
N LEU A 749 -21.01 -43.89 -45.97
CA LEU A 749 -19.93 -44.79 -46.38
C LEU A 749 -20.46 -46.17 -46.82
N THR A 750 -21.43 -46.74 -46.09
CA THR A 750 -22.06 -48.01 -46.45
C THR A 750 -22.78 -47.95 -47.80
N VAL A 751 -23.46 -46.85 -48.11
CA VAL A 751 -24.14 -46.69 -49.42
C VAL A 751 -23.11 -46.44 -50.53
N LEU A 752 -22.12 -45.60 -50.27
CA LEU A 752 -21.09 -45.23 -51.25
C LEU A 752 -20.15 -46.39 -51.59
N SER A 753 -20.00 -47.38 -50.70
CA SER A 753 -19.17 -48.57 -50.97
C SER A 753 -19.79 -49.51 -52.00
N GLY A 754 -21.11 -49.44 -52.18
CA GLY A 754 -21.83 -50.15 -53.23
C GLY A 754 -21.71 -49.52 -54.63
N LEU A 755 -21.11 -48.34 -54.75
CA LEU A 755 -20.86 -47.70 -56.05
C LEU A 755 -19.57 -48.20 -56.69
N ALA A 756 -19.54 -48.20 -58.03
CA ALA A 756 -18.31 -48.40 -58.78
C ALA A 756 -17.28 -47.31 -58.39
N GLN A 757 -16.08 -47.75 -58.02
CA GLN A 757 -15.00 -46.87 -57.58
C GLN A 757 -14.03 -46.57 -58.75
N PRO A 758 -13.58 -45.33 -58.96
CA PRO A 758 -13.94 -44.11 -58.23
C PRO A 758 -15.33 -43.59 -58.62
N PHE A 759 -16.02 -42.94 -57.67
CA PHE A 759 -17.32 -42.32 -57.91
C PHE A 759 -17.21 -40.80 -57.92
N THR A 760 -18.10 -40.12 -58.66
CA THR A 760 -18.18 -38.65 -58.67
C THR A 760 -19.12 -38.14 -57.58
N ALA A 761 -19.05 -36.84 -57.27
CA ALA A 761 -20.04 -36.20 -56.40
C ALA A 761 -21.47 -36.30 -56.95
N ALA A 762 -21.63 -36.42 -58.28
CA ALA A 762 -22.94 -36.61 -58.91
C ALA A 762 -23.50 -38.02 -58.66
N ASP A 763 -22.63 -39.04 -58.70
CA ASP A 763 -22.98 -40.44 -58.39
C ASP A 763 -23.34 -40.59 -56.92
N ALA A 764 -22.52 -40.02 -56.03
CA ALA A 764 -22.78 -39.98 -54.59
C ALA A 764 -24.12 -39.31 -54.26
N ARG A 765 -24.42 -38.19 -54.93
CA ARG A 765 -25.68 -37.46 -54.74
C ARG A 765 -26.89 -38.30 -55.14
N LYS A 766 -26.79 -38.99 -56.28
CA LYS A 766 -27.85 -39.87 -56.79
C LYS A 766 -28.06 -41.07 -55.85
N ALA A 767 -26.97 -41.69 -55.39
CA ALA A 767 -27.01 -42.86 -54.51
C ALA A 767 -27.56 -42.54 -53.12
N LEU A 768 -27.16 -41.40 -52.54
CA LEU A 768 -27.62 -40.97 -51.21
C LEU A 768 -28.98 -40.25 -51.24
N GLY A 769 -29.57 -40.05 -52.42
CA GLY A 769 -30.87 -39.38 -52.57
C GLY A 769 -30.92 -37.97 -51.98
N THR A 770 -29.82 -37.21 -52.09
CA THR A 770 -29.69 -35.90 -51.42
C THR A 770 -29.36 -34.76 -52.41
N SER A 771 -29.22 -33.54 -51.90
CA SER A 771 -28.89 -32.35 -52.69
C SER A 771 -27.37 -32.10 -52.77
N ARG A 772 -26.94 -31.27 -53.73
CA ARG A 772 -25.54 -30.81 -53.81
C ARG A 772 -25.08 -30.09 -52.53
N ARG A 773 -26.00 -29.33 -51.91
CA ARG A 773 -25.79 -28.60 -50.65
C ARG A 773 -25.33 -29.51 -49.50
N VAL A 774 -25.78 -30.77 -49.50
CA VAL A 774 -25.52 -31.73 -48.42
C VAL A 774 -24.41 -32.71 -48.78
N VAL A 775 -24.40 -33.23 -50.02
CA VAL A 775 -23.43 -34.24 -50.45
C VAL A 775 -21.99 -33.71 -50.43
N ILE A 776 -21.78 -32.43 -50.78
CA ILE A 776 -20.43 -31.87 -50.86
C ILE A 776 -19.81 -31.76 -49.45
N PRO A 777 -20.44 -31.08 -48.46
CA PRO A 777 -19.94 -31.05 -47.09
C PRO A 777 -19.77 -32.43 -46.44
N LEU A 778 -20.66 -33.37 -46.75
CA LEU A 778 -20.57 -34.74 -46.25
C LEU A 778 -19.31 -35.44 -46.79
N LEU A 779 -19.05 -35.35 -48.10
CA LEU A 779 -17.85 -35.93 -48.70
C LEU A 779 -16.58 -35.23 -48.20
N GLU A 780 -16.59 -33.91 -48.00
CA GLU A 780 -15.47 -33.17 -47.40
C GLU A 780 -15.21 -33.58 -45.94
N HIS A 781 -16.26 -33.85 -45.17
CA HIS A 781 -16.13 -34.39 -43.83
C HIS A 781 -15.49 -35.79 -43.85
N LEU A 782 -15.93 -36.68 -44.75
CA LEU A 782 -15.35 -38.01 -44.94
C LEU A 782 -13.90 -37.97 -45.44
N ASP A 783 -13.56 -37.00 -46.29
CA ASP A 783 -12.18 -36.77 -46.74
C ASP A 783 -11.30 -36.35 -45.54
N ARG A 784 -11.81 -35.46 -44.67
CA ARG A 784 -11.11 -34.95 -43.48
C ARG A 784 -10.92 -36.02 -42.40
N THR A 785 -11.89 -36.92 -42.23
CA THR A 785 -11.77 -38.07 -41.32
C THR A 785 -10.96 -39.22 -41.92
N GLY A 786 -10.51 -39.10 -43.18
CA GLY A 786 -9.71 -40.10 -43.89
C GLY A 786 -10.50 -41.30 -44.40
N ALA A 787 -11.84 -41.27 -44.31
CA ALA A 787 -12.73 -42.34 -44.76
C ALA A 787 -12.89 -42.39 -46.29
N THR A 788 -12.70 -41.25 -46.98
CA THR A 788 -12.61 -41.17 -48.43
C THR A 788 -11.33 -40.46 -48.85
N ARG A 789 -10.86 -40.74 -50.07
CA ARG A 789 -9.73 -40.03 -50.71
C ARG A 789 -10.22 -39.39 -51.99
N ARG A 790 -9.96 -38.09 -52.13
CA ARG A 790 -10.27 -37.28 -53.32
C ARG A 790 -9.10 -37.27 -54.28
N ALA A 791 -9.34 -37.63 -55.54
CA ALA A 791 -8.38 -37.53 -56.63
C ALA A 791 -8.38 -36.11 -57.25
N GLU A 792 -7.36 -35.80 -58.07
CA GLU A 792 -7.18 -34.49 -58.70
C GLU A 792 -8.34 -34.14 -59.66
N ASP A 793 -8.95 -35.14 -60.29
CA ASP A 793 -10.13 -35.00 -61.16
C ASP A 793 -11.45 -34.78 -60.40
N GLY A 794 -11.40 -34.73 -59.06
CA GLY A 794 -12.56 -34.55 -58.19
C GLY A 794 -13.36 -35.82 -57.92
N SER A 795 -12.96 -36.97 -58.47
CA SER A 795 -13.50 -38.28 -58.14
C SER A 795 -13.03 -38.73 -56.75
N ARG A 796 -13.78 -39.63 -56.10
CA ARG A 796 -13.47 -40.14 -54.76
C ARG A 796 -13.44 -41.66 -54.73
N ARG A 797 -12.61 -42.20 -53.84
CA ARG A 797 -12.56 -43.62 -53.48
C ARG A 797 -12.67 -43.79 -51.97
N ILE A 798 -13.31 -44.87 -51.53
CA ILE A 798 -13.34 -45.22 -50.11
C ILE A 798 -11.97 -45.71 -49.66
N ALA A 799 -11.50 -45.23 -48.51
CA ALA A 799 -10.27 -45.71 -47.90
C ALA A 799 -10.49 -47.14 -47.35
N GLY A 800 -9.82 -48.13 -47.93
CA GLY A 800 -9.83 -49.52 -47.44
C GLY A 800 -10.31 -50.60 -48.41
N THR A 801 -10.79 -50.27 -49.63
CA THR A 801 -11.21 -51.26 -50.63
C THR A 801 -10.20 -51.49 -51.77
N GLY A 802 -8.96 -51.01 -51.62
CA GLY A 802 -7.87 -51.25 -52.56
C GLY A 802 -6.79 -52.15 -51.97
N ARG A 803 -6.59 -53.34 -52.56
CA ARG A 803 -5.32 -54.09 -52.50
C ARG A 803 -4.18 -53.12 -52.88
N PRO A 804 -3.00 -53.15 -52.25
CA PRO A 804 -1.90 -52.26 -52.62
C PRO A 804 -1.46 -52.59 -54.05
N GLU A 805 -1.55 -51.62 -54.96
CA GLU A 805 -0.83 -51.69 -56.23
C GLU A 805 0.61 -51.21 -56.00
N ARG A 806 1.53 -52.00 -56.52
CA ARG A 806 2.99 -51.84 -56.47
C ARG A 806 3.48 -50.73 -57.38
#